data_AF-A0AAV5HKF6-F1
#
_entry.id   AF-A0AAV5HKF6-F1
#
_cell.length_a   1.000
_cell.length_b   1.000
_cell.length_c   1.000
_cell.angle_alpha   90.00
_cell.angle_beta   90.00
_cell.angle_gamma   90.00
#
_symmetry.space_group_name_H-M   'P 1'
#
loop_
_entity.id
_entity.type
_entity.pdbx_description
1 polymer ?
#
loop_
_entity_poly.entity_id
_entity_poly.type
_entity_poly.pdbx_seq_one_letter_code
_entity_poly.pdbx_strand_id
1 'polypeptide(L)'
;MEDVLDEWNTASLMLQKDEADQNSFFPLKGKVCRPFNPCFSLGQVVQHRGSALKIKDISERLSEIDEEKNKYGFAYREDTQSRREETTSYTELSKLHGRDKDRKDLVSSLLCGSSDRGPGESDAKTIFVLGMGGVGKTALAQLVFSDGEVMEHFDRRIWVCVSEVFDGNRVAKEIIVSLESLDHVSARDLDSVSLQILVEKICKSIQRKKVLLVLDDVWTDTSRSWESLNEAFKHAAPESRILVTTRKETVVGTMKSFCVFNLKQLNKEDCWKILSQEAFVGRTEEQCKSLEDMGRKIAEKCRGLPLAAKALGSMLRFRETIEEWGDILNSEVWNLGLGEVFAALLLSYYDLPSAEKQCFLYCSIFPKDFEIKKDDLIHQWMSQGYLSSSENMEIIGVGYFQCLVARSFFQDLEKQEDGSITCKIHDIVVDFARHLMGKELEFKELHTADNLTVQLSPEETRHLSVTLAANTRFPISILGAAKLHSLNIFKVDDEEEEETAQYLSNLLIQAKHLRLLNFHGGTGNIGRFPKEIGKLMHLRLIDLSDSKLKRLPEAMCKLCNLQSLYLRRCYYLEKLPDKMEKLISLRYLDTTECCMTCYPKGIGRLTSLRELKGIVLRCDRNDNEEFCLGDLENLDDLRVLMLIVVGDEIDANEASRANLHSKAHLNDLEVGTWEDGVDSVREHAVINALNPAPRTNARFVRKRIQLLNKIRAHFQAVRARVRQR
;
A
#
# COMPACT_ATOMS: atom_id res chain seq x y z
N MET A 1 1.07 -11.31 -24.83
CA MET A 1 -0.40 -11.29 -25.04
C MET A 1 -1.02 -10.08 -24.37
N GLU A 2 -0.80 -9.85 -23.08
CA GLU A 2 -1.41 -8.73 -22.35
C GLU A 2 -1.23 -7.36 -23.02
N ASP A 3 -0.01 -6.99 -23.42
CA ASP A 3 0.26 -5.70 -24.08
C ASP A 3 -0.60 -5.52 -25.35
N VAL A 4 -0.85 -6.60 -26.10
CA VAL A 4 -1.64 -6.58 -27.33
C VAL A 4 -3.14 -6.45 -27.04
N LEU A 5 -3.61 -7.11 -25.98
CA LEU A 5 -5.00 -6.97 -25.51
C LEU A 5 -5.24 -5.56 -24.96
N ASP A 6 -4.26 -4.99 -24.26
CA ASP A 6 -4.32 -3.64 -23.72
C ASP A 6 -4.35 -2.59 -24.85
N GLU A 7 -3.52 -2.76 -25.89
CA GLU A 7 -3.57 -1.98 -27.14
C GLU A 7 -4.97 -2.04 -27.79
N TRP A 8 -5.54 -3.23 -27.92
CA TRP A 8 -6.86 -3.43 -28.50
C TRP A 8 -7.98 -2.75 -27.70
N ASN A 9 -8.01 -2.99 -26.37
CA ASN A 9 -9.03 -2.42 -25.49
C ASN A 9 -8.94 -0.89 -25.44
N THR A 10 -7.73 -0.35 -25.41
CA THR A 10 -7.49 1.09 -25.46
C THR A 10 -8.02 1.70 -26.75
N ALA A 11 -7.76 1.08 -27.90
CA ALA A 11 -8.29 1.54 -29.19
C ALA A 11 -9.83 1.54 -29.20
N SER A 12 -10.45 0.49 -28.63
CA SER A 12 -11.91 0.40 -28.50
C SER A 12 -12.49 1.52 -27.63
N LEU A 13 -11.84 1.86 -26.51
CA LEU A 13 -12.28 2.94 -25.62
C LEU A 13 -12.15 4.32 -26.28
N MET A 14 -11.11 4.54 -27.10
CA MET A 14 -10.97 5.78 -27.86
C MET A 14 -12.11 5.99 -28.85
N LEU A 15 -12.63 4.92 -29.46
CA LEU A 15 -13.79 5.01 -30.37
C LEU A 15 -15.05 5.49 -29.63
N GLN A 16 -15.34 4.93 -28.46
CA GLN A 16 -16.49 5.33 -27.63
C GLN A 16 -16.38 6.81 -27.21
N LYS A 17 -15.16 7.26 -26.91
CA LYS A 17 -14.88 8.66 -26.56
C LYS A 17 -15.14 9.61 -27.74
N ASP A 18 -14.69 9.26 -28.94
CA ASP A 18 -14.87 10.10 -30.13
C ASP A 18 -16.36 10.18 -30.56
N GLU A 19 -17.13 9.10 -30.37
CA GLU A 19 -18.58 9.09 -30.60
C GLU A 19 -19.33 9.98 -29.57
N ALA A 20 -18.90 9.98 -28.31
CA ALA A 20 -19.46 10.85 -27.27
C ALA A 20 -19.14 12.34 -27.53
N ASP A 21 -17.92 12.66 -27.96
CA ASP A 21 -17.52 14.01 -28.36
C ASP A 21 -18.37 14.49 -29.56
N GLN A 22 -18.64 13.65 -30.56
CA GLN A 22 -19.49 14.01 -31.72
C GLN A 22 -20.96 14.22 -31.37
N ASN A 23 -21.52 13.40 -30.47
CA ASN A 23 -22.91 13.55 -30.00
C ASN A 23 -23.11 14.78 -29.09
N SER A 24 -22.05 15.31 -28.48
CA SER A 24 -22.11 16.53 -27.65
C SER A 24 -22.20 17.84 -28.44
N PHE A 25 -21.83 17.84 -29.73
CA PHE A 25 -21.85 19.05 -30.59
C PHE A 25 -23.18 19.29 -31.32
N PHE A 26 -24.14 18.36 -31.27
CA PHE A 26 -25.46 18.53 -31.88
C PHE A 26 -26.57 17.96 -30.98
N PRO A 27 -27.43 18.80 -30.36
CA PRO A 27 -28.67 18.32 -29.77
C PRO A 27 -29.58 17.84 -30.91
N LEU A 28 -30.09 16.63 -30.78
CA LEU A 28 -31.04 15.97 -31.69
C LEU A 28 -32.04 16.93 -32.35
N LYS A 29 -31.88 17.14 -33.67
CA LYS A 29 -33.00 17.35 -34.61
C LYS A 29 -32.54 17.03 -36.05
N GLY A 30 -33.00 15.90 -36.57
CA GLY A 30 -33.00 15.60 -38.01
C GLY A 30 -32.05 14.48 -38.43
N LYS A 31 -32.61 13.33 -38.84
CA LYS A 31 -31.92 12.29 -39.62
C LYS A 31 -31.37 12.90 -40.91
N VAL A 32 -30.06 13.11 -40.99
CA VAL A 32 -29.36 13.29 -42.26
C VAL A 32 -28.10 12.44 -42.22
N CYS A 33 -28.10 11.33 -42.96
CA CYS A 33 -26.90 10.57 -43.27
C CYS A 33 -25.85 11.51 -43.88
N ARG A 34 -24.64 11.54 -43.30
CA ARG A 34 -23.47 12.19 -43.88
C ARG A 34 -22.26 11.24 -43.83
N PRO A 35 -21.32 11.39 -44.77
CA PRO A 35 -20.54 10.29 -45.32
C PRO A 35 -19.37 9.90 -44.42
N PHE A 36 -19.10 8.60 -44.37
CA PHE A 36 -17.86 8.01 -43.84
C PHE A 36 -16.66 8.74 -44.45
N ASN A 37 -15.82 9.34 -43.60
CA ASN A 37 -14.58 9.99 -44.01
C ASN A 37 -13.48 8.90 -44.10
N PRO A 38 -13.03 8.46 -45.30
CA PRO A 38 -12.25 7.22 -45.46
C PRO A 38 -10.82 7.27 -44.89
N CYS A 39 -10.28 8.48 -44.68
CA CYS A 39 -8.91 8.66 -44.20
C CYS A 39 -8.72 8.34 -42.70
N PHE A 40 -9.76 8.42 -41.87
CA PHE A 40 -9.67 8.03 -40.45
C PHE A 40 -9.80 6.52 -40.25
N SER A 41 -10.63 5.85 -41.07
CA SER A 41 -10.78 4.38 -41.05
C SER A 41 -9.52 3.62 -41.49
N LEU A 42 -8.67 4.22 -42.34
CA LEU A 42 -7.47 3.55 -42.85
C LEU A 42 -6.37 3.38 -41.78
N GLY A 43 -6.12 4.40 -40.94
CA GLY A 43 -5.15 4.29 -39.84
C GLY A 43 -5.59 3.30 -38.75
N GLN A 44 -6.90 3.22 -38.50
CA GLN A 44 -7.52 2.36 -37.49
C GLN A 44 -7.60 0.89 -37.94
N VAL A 45 -7.95 0.62 -39.20
CA VAL A 45 -7.87 -0.73 -39.79
C VAL A 45 -6.43 -1.25 -39.76
N VAL A 46 -5.44 -0.38 -39.96
CA VAL A 46 -4.02 -0.76 -39.86
C VAL A 46 -3.62 -1.12 -38.42
N GLN A 47 -4.08 -0.40 -37.40
CA GLN A 47 -3.81 -0.75 -35.99
C GLN A 47 -4.49 -2.06 -35.57
N HIS A 48 -5.79 -2.24 -35.85
CA HIS A 48 -6.50 -3.49 -35.54
C HIS A 48 -5.94 -4.68 -36.32
N ARG A 49 -5.52 -4.48 -37.59
CA ARG A 49 -4.79 -5.51 -38.36
C ARG A 49 -3.44 -5.85 -37.75
N GLY A 50 -2.70 -4.85 -37.26
CA GLY A 50 -1.45 -5.05 -36.54
C GLY A 50 -1.62 -5.92 -35.29
N SER A 51 -2.60 -5.59 -34.44
CA SER A 51 -2.93 -6.40 -33.25
C SER A 51 -3.45 -7.79 -33.63
N ALA A 52 -4.27 -7.92 -34.67
CA ALA A 52 -4.76 -9.21 -35.15
C ALA A 52 -3.63 -10.13 -35.66
N LEU A 53 -2.63 -9.58 -36.35
CA LEU A 53 -1.45 -10.33 -36.77
C LEU A 53 -0.61 -10.77 -35.56
N LYS A 54 -0.42 -9.90 -34.55
CA LYS A 54 0.23 -10.28 -33.29
C LYS A 54 -0.55 -11.37 -32.55
N ILE A 55 -1.88 -11.28 -32.51
CA ILE A 55 -2.74 -12.30 -31.89
C ILE A 55 -2.60 -13.63 -32.63
N LYS A 56 -2.52 -13.60 -33.96
CA LYS A 56 -2.31 -14.79 -34.78
C LYS A 56 -0.96 -15.47 -34.45
N ASP A 57 0.12 -14.71 -34.43
CA ASP A 57 1.46 -15.21 -34.05
C ASP A 57 1.46 -15.83 -32.64
N ILE A 58 0.83 -15.16 -31.67
CA ILE A 58 0.69 -15.69 -30.31
C ILE A 58 -0.16 -16.97 -30.29
N SER A 59 -1.24 -17.03 -31.06
CA SER A 59 -2.11 -18.21 -31.15
C SER A 59 -1.37 -19.40 -31.77
N GLU A 60 -0.53 -19.17 -32.77
CA GLU A 60 0.31 -20.20 -33.39
C GLU A 60 1.30 -20.75 -32.35
N ARG A 61 2.01 -19.87 -31.62
CA ARG A 61 2.90 -20.27 -30.51
C ARG A 61 2.18 -20.99 -29.36
N LEU A 62 0.97 -20.58 -29.01
CA LEU A 62 0.16 -21.26 -28.00
C LEU A 62 -0.26 -22.65 -28.45
N SER A 63 -0.51 -22.83 -29.75
CA SER A 63 -0.82 -24.14 -30.32
C SER A 63 0.37 -25.08 -30.24
N GLU A 64 1.59 -24.57 -30.55
CA GLU A 64 2.84 -25.33 -30.36
C GLU A 64 3.03 -25.76 -28.89
N ILE A 65 2.77 -24.86 -27.94
CA ILE A 65 2.87 -25.16 -26.51
C ILE A 65 1.81 -26.20 -26.08
N ASP A 66 0.58 -26.14 -26.60
CA ASP A 66 -0.45 -27.13 -26.30
C ASP A 66 -0.09 -28.52 -26.87
N GLU A 67 0.49 -28.56 -28.08
CA GLU A 67 1.02 -29.79 -28.65
C GLU A 67 2.14 -30.39 -27.78
N GLU A 68 3.09 -29.57 -27.32
CA GLU A 68 4.12 -30.01 -26.37
C GLU A 68 3.52 -30.46 -25.04
N LYS A 69 2.55 -29.72 -24.51
CA LYS A 69 1.85 -30.06 -23.27
C LYS A 69 1.22 -31.45 -23.33
N ASN A 70 0.54 -31.73 -24.44
CA ASN A 70 -0.07 -33.03 -24.70
C ASN A 70 0.99 -34.14 -24.86
N LYS A 71 2.11 -33.84 -25.54
CA LYS A 71 3.25 -34.77 -25.70
C LYS A 71 3.87 -35.19 -24.37
N TYR A 72 3.96 -34.27 -23.40
CA TYR A 72 4.51 -34.54 -22.06
C TYR A 72 3.46 -34.98 -21.03
N GLY A 73 2.18 -35.07 -21.41
CA GLY A 73 1.10 -35.56 -20.56
C GLY A 73 0.71 -34.62 -19.42
N PHE A 74 0.91 -33.30 -19.56
CA PHE A 74 0.48 -32.35 -18.54
C PHE A 74 -1.05 -32.19 -18.53
N ALA A 75 -1.69 -32.62 -17.44
CA ALA A 75 -3.14 -32.48 -17.26
C ALA A 75 -3.50 -31.11 -16.67
N TYR A 76 -4.54 -30.47 -17.22
CA TYR A 76 -5.12 -29.25 -16.68
C TYR A 76 -6.12 -29.60 -15.56
N ARG A 77 -5.92 -29.09 -14.34
CA ARG A 77 -6.94 -29.10 -13.28
C ARG A 77 -7.67 -27.76 -13.32
N GLU A 78 -8.97 -27.78 -13.57
CA GLU A 78 -9.82 -26.61 -13.38
C GLU A 78 -9.87 -26.24 -11.89
N ASP A 79 -9.50 -25.02 -11.55
CA ASP A 79 -9.75 -24.46 -10.23
C ASP A 79 -11.26 -24.26 -10.06
N THR A 80 -11.89 -25.10 -9.26
CA THR A 80 -13.26 -24.87 -8.82
C THR A 80 -13.25 -23.68 -7.88
N GLN A 81 -13.82 -22.55 -8.32
CA GLN A 81 -14.06 -21.39 -7.47
C GLN A 81 -14.98 -21.78 -6.31
N SER A 82 -14.41 -22.15 -5.17
CA SER A 82 -15.18 -22.33 -3.94
C SER A 82 -15.56 -20.94 -3.42
N ARG A 83 -16.84 -20.60 -3.49
CA ARG A 83 -17.41 -19.38 -2.92
C ARG A 83 -17.25 -19.48 -1.39
N ARG A 84 -16.43 -18.60 -0.80
CA ARG A 84 -16.05 -18.67 0.63
C ARG A 84 -16.65 -17.57 1.47
N GLU A 85 -16.95 -17.95 2.72
CA GLU A 85 -17.46 -17.10 3.79
C GLU A 85 -16.38 -16.14 4.31
N GLU A 86 -16.82 -14.94 4.66
CA GLU A 86 -16.00 -13.86 5.24
C GLU A 86 -15.45 -14.30 6.60
N THR A 87 -14.14 -14.14 6.83
CA THR A 87 -13.55 -14.29 8.17
C THR A 87 -13.01 -12.97 8.69
N THR A 88 -13.37 -12.67 9.94
CA THR A 88 -12.92 -11.51 10.69
C THR A 88 -11.54 -11.76 11.30
N SER A 89 -10.58 -10.89 11.00
CA SER A 89 -9.21 -10.96 11.49
C SER A 89 -8.98 -10.00 12.66
N TYR A 90 -8.98 -10.53 13.87
CA TYR A 90 -8.33 -9.90 15.02
C TYR A 90 -7.14 -10.78 15.42
N THR A 91 -5.93 -10.24 15.27
CA THR A 91 -4.69 -10.89 15.72
C THR A 91 -4.56 -10.62 17.21
N GLU A 92 -4.82 -11.65 18.01
CA GLU A 92 -4.79 -11.59 19.46
C GLU A 92 -3.46 -12.21 19.92
N LEU A 93 -2.64 -11.46 20.66
CA LEU A 93 -1.34 -11.92 21.19
C LEU A 93 -1.47 -13.17 22.11
N SER A 94 -2.70 -13.49 22.53
CA SER A 94 -3.10 -14.71 23.26
C SER A 94 -2.83 -16.02 22.50
N LYS A 95 -2.49 -15.96 21.20
CA LYS A 95 -2.38 -17.11 20.29
C LYS A 95 -0.96 -17.68 20.12
N LEU A 96 0.05 -17.16 20.82
CA LEU A 96 1.44 -17.61 20.67
C LEU A 96 1.73 -18.85 21.54
N HIS A 97 2.01 -19.98 20.90
CA HIS A 97 2.27 -21.26 21.57
C HIS A 97 3.77 -21.55 21.76
N GLY A 98 4.11 -22.24 22.85
CA GLY A 98 5.44 -22.83 23.06
C GLY A 98 6.57 -21.84 23.40
N ARG A 99 6.25 -20.57 23.69
CA ARG A 99 7.22 -19.51 23.99
C ARG A 99 7.19 -18.99 25.43
N ASP A 100 6.39 -19.60 26.32
CA ASP A 100 6.27 -19.13 27.71
C ASP A 100 7.58 -19.19 28.48
N LYS A 101 8.38 -20.24 28.27
CA LYS A 101 9.70 -20.36 28.89
C LYS A 101 10.64 -19.29 28.36
N ASP A 102 10.74 -19.15 27.04
CA ASP A 102 11.58 -18.14 26.40
C ASP A 102 11.19 -16.72 26.85
N ARG A 103 9.88 -16.45 26.99
CA ARG A 103 9.34 -15.19 27.51
C ARG A 103 9.83 -14.94 28.94
N LYS A 104 9.63 -15.89 29.85
CA LYS A 104 10.04 -15.76 31.26
C LYS A 104 11.55 -15.55 31.40
N ASP A 105 12.33 -16.33 30.65
CA ASP A 105 13.79 -16.23 30.67
C ASP A 105 14.24 -14.83 30.17
N LEU A 106 13.65 -14.33 29.08
CA LEU A 106 13.98 -13.01 28.53
C LEU A 106 13.50 -11.85 29.43
N VAL A 107 12.29 -11.94 30.02
CA VAL A 107 11.80 -10.99 31.02
C VAL A 107 12.74 -10.94 32.22
N SER A 108 13.16 -12.10 32.75
CA SER A 108 14.11 -12.15 33.87
C SER A 108 15.44 -11.49 33.54
N SER A 109 15.92 -11.62 32.29
CA SER A 109 17.15 -10.99 31.82
C SER A 109 17.01 -9.46 31.72
N LEU A 110 15.85 -8.97 31.25
CA LEU A 110 15.56 -7.54 31.18
C LEU A 110 15.47 -6.91 32.57
N LEU A 111 14.79 -7.59 33.50
CA LEU A 111 14.53 -7.08 34.85
C LEU A 111 15.69 -7.29 35.83
N CYS A 112 16.71 -8.06 35.45
CA CYS A 112 17.86 -8.35 36.32
C CYS A 112 18.59 -7.05 36.72
N GLY A 113 18.62 -6.77 38.03
CA GLY A 113 19.19 -5.57 38.63
C GLY A 113 20.73 -5.52 38.64
N SER A 114 21.29 -4.35 38.89
CA SER A 114 22.73 -4.01 38.88
C SER A 114 23.51 -4.54 40.10
N SER A 115 23.24 -5.77 40.54
CA SER A 115 23.92 -6.40 41.69
C SER A 115 25.31 -6.98 41.37
N ASP A 116 25.66 -7.17 40.09
CA ASP A 116 27.02 -7.57 39.66
C ASP A 116 27.79 -6.37 39.08
N ARG A 117 28.18 -5.43 39.96
CA ARG A 117 29.01 -4.27 39.55
C ARG A 117 30.50 -4.58 39.66
N GLY A 118 31.18 -4.65 38.52
CA GLY A 118 32.55 -4.16 38.40
C GLY A 118 32.56 -2.62 38.36
N PRO A 119 33.55 -1.94 38.94
CA PRO A 119 33.60 -0.48 38.91
C PRO A 119 33.97 0.02 37.50
N GLY A 120 33.00 0.57 36.75
CA GLY A 120 33.27 1.29 35.49
C GLY A 120 32.22 1.21 34.37
N GLU A 121 31.24 0.30 34.43
CA GLU A 121 30.26 0.13 33.34
C GLU A 121 28.95 0.89 33.62
N SER A 122 28.82 2.08 33.05
CA SER A 122 27.58 2.88 33.06
C SER A 122 26.73 2.72 31.79
N ASP A 123 27.03 1.72 30.96
CA ASP A 123 26.40 1.56 29.65
C ASP A 123 25.07 0.81 29.75
N ALA A 124 24.08 1.24 28.96
CA ALA A 124 22.82 0.51 28.81
C ALA A 124 23.11 -0.90 28.27
N LYS A 125 22.54 -1.93 28.91
CA LYS A 125 22.81 -3.32 28.55
C LYS A 125 22.02 -3.73 27.30
N THR A 126 22.73 -4.11 26.24
CA THR A 126 22.15 -4.61 24.99
C THR A 126 21.98 -6.13 25.03
N ILE A 127 20.75 -6.59 24.87
CA ILE A 127 20.35 -8.01 24.80
C ILE A 127 19.97 -8.33 23.36
N PHE A 128 20.57 -9.37 22.79
CA PHE A 128 20.29 -9.83 21.43
C PHE A 128 19.39 -11.05 21.44
N VAL A 129 18.32 -11.06 20.64
CA VAL A 129 17.56 -12.26 20.29
C VAL A 129 18.02 -12.72 18.92
N LEU A 130 18.87 -13.74 18.88
CA LEU A 130 19.45 -14.29 17.66
C LEU A 130 18.70 -15.55 17.22
N GLY A 131 18.38 -15.67 15.94
CA GLY A 131 17.74 -16.87 15.41
C GLY A 131 17.38 -16.76 13.93
N MET A 132 17.15 -17.92 13.30
CA MET A 132 16.84 -18.00 11.87
C MET A 132 15.55 -17.28 11.48
N GLY A 133 15.35 -17.05 10.19
CA GLY A 133 14.11 -16.49 9.66
C GLY A 133 12.89 -17.36 10.01
N GLY A 134 11.77 -16.73 10.40
CA GLY A 134 10.50 -17.42 10.63
C GLY A 134 10.40 -18.19 11.97
N VAL A 135 11.43 -18.12 12.82
CA VAL A 135 11.47 -18.80 14.13
C VAL A 135 10.64 -18.12 15.22
N GLY A 136 10.21 -16.87 14.99
CA GLY A 136 9.36 -16.10 15.92
C GLY A 136 10.07 -15.09 16.82
N LYS A 137 11.17 -14.48 16.36
CA LYS A 137 11.92 -13.46 17.14
C LYS A 137 11.09 -12.23 17.47
N THR A 138 10.52 -11.59 16.44
CA THR A 138 9.62 -10.44 16.57
C THR A 138 8.44 -10.77 17.50
N ALA A 139 7.83 -11.94 17.34
CA ALA A 139 6.74 -12.39 18.20
C ALA A 139 7.16 -12.54 19.68
N LEU A 140 8.35 -13.08 19.95
CA LEU A 140 8.89 -13.16 21.31
C LEU A 140 9.17 -11.76 21.88
N ALA A 141 9.75 -10.86 21.09
CA ALA A 141 10.02 -9.49 21.50
C ALA A 141 8.71 -8.73 21.80
N GLN A 142 7.66 -8.89 20.99
CA GLN A 142 6.33 -8.30 21.23
C GLN A 142 5.68 -8.84 22.51
N LEU A 143 5.80 -10.16 22.78
CA LEU A 143 5.31 -10.78 24.02
C LEU A 143 5.97 -10.17 25.25
N VAL A 144 7.29 -9.99 25.21
CA VAL A 144 8.06 -9.42 26.32
C VAL A 144 7.81 -7.93 26.45
N PHE A 145 7.70 -7.20 25.35
CA PHE A 145 7.40 -5.78 25.34
C PHE A 145 6.04 -5.48 25.98
N SER A 146 5.07 -6.38 25.81
CA SER A 146 3.70 -6.29 26.34
C SER A 146 3.50 -7.03 27.68
N ASP A 147 4.57 -7.56 28.28
CA ASP A 147 4.48 -8.30 29.55
C ASP A 147 4.25 -7.33 30.73
N GLY A 148 3.35 -7.68 31.65
CA GLY A 148 2.94 -6.83 32.76
C GLY A 148 4.12 -6.37 33.63
N GLU A 149 5.07 -7.26 33.92
CA GLU A 149 6.23 -6.94 34.75
C GLU A 149 7.17 -5.94 34.04
N VAL A 150 7.30 -6.08 32.71
CA VAL A 150 8.09 -5.16 31.87
C VAL A 150 7.40 -3.80 31.76
N MET A 151 6.07 -3.78 31.63
CA MET A 151 5.30 -2.53 31.56
C MET A 151 5.39 -1.71 32.84
N GLU A 152 5.45 -2.36 34.00
CA GLU A 152 5.59 -1.70 35.30
C GLU A 152 7.04 -1.26 35.59
N HIS A 153 8.04 -1.97 35.05
CA HIS A 153 9.45 -1.70 35.35
C HIS A 153 10.03 -0.49 34.61
N PHE A 154 9.64 -0.26 33.35
CA PHE A 154 10.22 0.77 32.49
C PHE A 154 9.31 1.99 32.35
N ASP A 155 9.84 3.18 32.66
CA ASP A 155 9.13 4.46 32.53
C ASP A 155 8.76 4.78 31.06
N ARG A 156 9.58 4.31 30.12
CA ARG A 156 9.37 4.47 28.67
C ARG A 156 9.73 3.19 27.95
N ARG A 157 8.85 2.77 27.04
CA ARG A 157 9.05 1.62 26.15
C ARG A 157 8.93 2.10 24.71
N ILE A 158 9.92 1.77 23.89
CA ILE A 158 10.06 2.29 22.53
C ILE A 158 10.27 1.10 21.62
N TRP A 159 9.50 1.03 20.52
CA TRP A 159 9.63 -0.03 19.52
C TRP A 159 10.00 0.61 18.18
N VAL A 160 11.10 0.16 17.59
CA VAL A 160 11.59 0.63 16.29
C VAL A 160 11.86 -0.58 15.42
N CYS A 161 11.33 -0.56 14.21
CA CYS A 161 11.60 -1.59 13.21
C CYS A 161 12.73 -1.08 12.28
N VAL A 162 13.81 -1.85 12.18
CA VAL A 162 15.03 -1.44 11.47
C VAL A 162 15.05 -2.07 10.08
N SER A 163 15.12 -1.25 9.04
CA SER A 163 15.26 -1.73 7.65
C SER A 163 16.58 -2.47 7.40
N GLU A 164 16.70 -3.13 6.24
CA GLU A 164 17.93 -3.82 5.83
C GLU A 164 19.18 -2.94 5.96
N VAL A 165 19.06 -1.65 5.63
CA VAL A 165 20.09 -0.63 5.88
C VAL A 165 19.75 0.12 7.16
N PHE A 166 20.73 0.23 8.07
CA PHE A 166 20.56 0.99 9.30
C PHE A 166 20.76 2.48 9.05
N ASP A 167 19.65 3.22 9.06
CA ASP A 167 19.66 4.68 9.01
C ASP A 167 19.47 5.23 10.43
N GLY A 168 20.55 5.76 11.01
CA GLY A 168 20.52 6.33 12.36
C GLY A 168 19.61 7.55 12.49
N ASN A 169 19.40 8.32 11.42
CA ASN A 169 18.52 9.48 11.42
C ASN A 169 17.06 9.04 11.48
N ARG A 170 16.66 8.11 10.58
CA ARG A 170 15.32 7.52 10.61
C ARG A 170 15.01 6.88 11.97
N VAL A 171 15.92 6.06 12.50
CA VAL A 171 15.76 5.41 13.81
C VAL A 171 15.61 6.46 14.91
N ALA A 172 16.40 7.54 14.91
CA ALA A 172 16.29 8.63 15.88
C ALA A 172 14.92 9.32 15.85
N LYS A 173 14.39 9.57 14.64
CA LYS A 173 13.06 10.18 14.47
C LYS A 173 11.96 9.28 15.03
N GLU A 174 11.97 7.98 14.71
CA GLU A 174 11.00 7.00 15.23
C GLU A 174 11.04 6.92 16.77
N ILE A 175 12.24 6.99 17.36
CA ILE A 175 12.43 7.06 18.83
C ILE A 175 11.76 8.31 19.41
N ILE A 176 11.97 9.48 18.83
CA ILE A 176 11.40 10.74 19.34
C ILE A 176 9.88 10.74 19.24
N VAL A 177 9.33 10.31 18.10
CA VAL A 177 7.87 10.19 17.91
C VAL A 177 7.26 9.29 18.98
N SER A 178 7.94 8.20 19.33
CA SER A 178 7.52 7.31 20.42
C SER A 178 7.63 7.94 21.82
N LEU A 179 8.57 8.87 22.03
CA LEU A 179 8.82 9.51 23.33
C LEU A 179 7.91 10.70 23.62
N GLU A 180 7.56 11.50 22.60
CA GLU A 180 6.89 12.80 22.78
C GLU A 180 5.34 12.73 22.81
N SER A 181 4.75 11.55 22.67
CA SER A 181 3.29 11.31 22.50
C SER A 181 2.69 12.03 21.28
N LEU A 182 1.78 11.36 20.58
CA LEU A 182 1.29 11.72 19.23
C LEU A 182 0.58 13.09 19.10
N ASP A 183 0.39 13.83 20.20
CA ASP A 183 -0.41 15.06 20.22
C ASP A 183 0.35 16.35 19.81
N HIS A 184 1.69 16.31 19.70
CA HIS A 184 2.48 17.54 19.51
C HIS A 184 3.55 17.53 18.41
N VAL A 185 4.02 16.37 17.95
CA VAL A 185 5.08 16.27 16.92
C VAL A 185 4.84 15.02 16.07
N SER A 186 4.62 15.19 14.77
CA SER A 186 4.60 14.09 13.80
C SER A 186 6.03 13.78 13.32
N ALA A 187 6.29 12.56 12.82
CA ALA A 187 7.58 12.24 12.18
C ALA A 187 7.99 13.29 11.13
N ARG A 188 6.99 13.83 10.43
CA ARG A 188 7.12 14.86 9.39
C ARG A 188 7.66 16.20 9.90
N ASP A 189 7.47 16.52 11.17
CA ASP A 189 7.96 17.77 11.78
C ASP A 189 9.45 17.69 12.15
N LEU A 190 10.04 16.49 12.16
CA LEU A 190 11.43 16.22 12.52
C LEU A 190 12.32 16.02 11.30
N ASP A 191 11.79 16.11 10.08
CA ASP A 191 12.49 15.65 8.89
C ASP A 191 13.69 16.49 8.48
N SER A 192 13.71 17.78 8.84
CA SER A 192 14.83 18.72 8.61
C SER A 192 15.85 18.79 9.74
N VAL A 193 15.70 17.95 10.78
CA VAL A 193 16.52 18.03 11.99
C VAL A 193 17.74 17.12 11.87
N SER A 194 18.94 17.66 12.08
CA SER A 194 20.17 16.86 12.03
C SER A 194 20.18 15.79 13.11
N LEU A 195 20.82 14.65 12.83
CA LEU A 195 20.95 13.53 13.79
C LEU A 195 21.48 14.01 15.15
N GLN A 196 22.37 14.99 15.19
CA GLN A 196 22.90 15.54 16.42
C GLN A 196 21.82 16.22 17.28
N ILE A 197 20.93 17.01 16.67
CA ILE A 197 19.82 17.64 17.40
C ILE A 197 18.80 16.58 17.85
N LEU A 198 18.55 15.55 17.03
CA LEU A 198 17.68 14.44 17.41
C LEU A 198 18.27 13.69 18.62
N VAL A 199 19.56 13.36 18.59
CA VAL A 199 20.28 12.76 19.71
C VAL A 199 20.19 13.64 20.96
N GLU A 200 20.38 14.95 20.87
CA GLU A 200 20.22 15.85 22.02
C GLU A 200 18.78 15.86 22.58
N LYS A 201 17.76 15.81 21.72
CA LYS A 201 16.36 15.69 22.13
C LYS A 201 16.09 14.36 22.82
N ILE A 202 16.61 13.26 22.27
CA ILE A 202 16.53 11.92 22.87
C ILE A 202 17.17 11.95 24.26
N CYS A 203 18.41 12.43 24.37
CA CYS A 203 19.14 12.57 25.64
C CYS A 203 18.29 13.28 26.71
N LYS A 204 17.72 14.44 26.39
CA LYS A 204 16.87 15.21 27.31
C LYS A 204 15.60 14.45 27.70
N SER A 205 14.99 13.74 26.75
CA SER A 205 13.73 13.03 26.94
C SER A 205 13.86 11.77 27.80
N ILE A 206 15.00 11.07 27.69
CA ILE A 206 15.29 9.83 28.42
C ILE A 206 16.11 10.04 29.69
N GLN A 207 16.58 11.25 29.95
CA GLN A 207 17.46 11.56 31.08
C GLN A 207 16.89 11.04 32.41
N ARG A 208 17.65 10.18 33.09
CA ARG A 208 17.29 9.56 34.40
C ARG A 208 15.99 8.73 34.39
N LYS A 209 15.46 8.35 33.24
CA LYS A 209 14.30 7.44 33.10
C LYS A 209 14.77 6.03 32.78
N LYS A 210 14.03 5.03 33.25
CA LYS A 210 14.20 3.63 32.85
C LYS A 210 13.59 3.43 31.47
N VAL A 211 14.43 3.18 30.48
CA VAL A 211 13.99 3.03 29.09
C VAL A 211 14.23 1.61 28.60
N LEU A 212 13.22 1.04 27.94
CA LEU A 212 13.36 -0.15 27.10
C LEU A 212 13.27 0.28 25.64
N LEU A 213 14.36 0.12 24.88
CA LEU A 213 14.36 0.29 23.43
C LEU A 213 14.38 -1.09 22.77
N VAL A 214 13.40 -1.37 21.91
CA VAL A 214 13.41 -2.56 21.04
C VAL A 214 13.79 -2.13 19.62
N LEU A 215 14.86 -2.73 19.09
CA LEU A 215 15.27 -2.63 17.69
C LEU A 215 14.98 -3.97 17.00
N ASP A 216 13.91 -4.01 16.21
CA ASP A 216 13.48 -5.23 15.54
C ASP A 216 14.13 -5.40 14.16
N ASP A 217 14.57 -6.63 13.87
CA ASP A 217 15.19 -7.15 12.65
C ASP A 217 16.42 -6.35 12.12
N VAL A 218 17.46 -6.18 12.94
CA VAL A 218 18.69 -5.48 12.52
C VAL A 218 19.56 -6.36 11.60
N TRP A 219 19.94 -5.84 10.41
CA TRP A 219 20.61 -6.62 9.34
C TRP A 219 22.07 -6.28 9.02
N THR A 220 22.57 -5.06 9.28
CA THR A 220 23.90 -4.59 8.79
C THR A 220 24.94 -4.39 9.90
N ASP A 221 26.21 -4.21 9.53
CA ASP A 221 27.29 -3.79 10.42
C ASP A 221 27.22 -2.26 10.61
N THR A 222 26.68 -1.81 11.73
CA THR A 222 26.18 -0.44 11.94
C THR A 222 27.09 0.44 12.80
N SER A 223 28.36 0.04 12.96
CA SER A 223 29.29 0.60 13.96
C SER A 223 29.17 2.12 14.17
N ARG A 224 29.35 2.93 13.12
CA ARG A 224 29.39 4.40 13.27
C ARG A 224 28.03 5.07 13.54
N SER A 225 26.96 4.64 12.87
CA SER A 225 25.63 5.25 13.01
C SER A 225 24.96 4.83 14.31
N TRP A 226 25.21 3.60 14.76
CA TRP A 226 24.75 3.11 16.05
C TRP A 226 25.51 3.75 17.21
N GLU A 227 26.83 3.91 17.13
CA GLU A 227 27.64 4.51 18.20
C GLU A 227 27.07 5.86 18.66
N SER A 228 26.72 6.74 17.71
CA SER A 228 26.16 8.06 18.01
C SER A 228 24.81 7.99 18.75
N LEU A 229 23.94 7.03 18.37
CA LEU A 229 22.67 6.79 19.06
C LEU A 229 22.88 6.15 20.43
N ASN A 230 23.80 5.19 20.54
CA ASN A 230 24.10 4.47 21.76
C ASN A 230 24.68 5.41 22.84
N GLU A 231 25.48 6.42 22.45
CA GLU A 231 25.93 7.48 23.37
C GLU A 231 24.75 8.21 24.02
N ALA A 232 23.65 8.43 23.29
CA ALA A 232 22.46 9.07 23.84
C ALA A 232 21.88 8.26 25.02
N PHE A 233 21.84 6.94 24.88
CA PHE A 233 21.27 6.02 25.86
C PHE A 233 22.12 5.88 27.13
N LYS A 234 23.39 6.30 27.12
CA LYS A 234 24.19 6.39 28.36
C LYS A 234 23.67 7.43 29.35
N HIS A 235 22.85 8.38 28.89
CA HIS A 235 22.19 9.36 29.77
C HIS A 235 20.90 8.84 30.41
N ALA A 236 20.42 7.65 30.02
CA ALA A 236 19.26 7.00 30.63
C ALA A 236 19.60 6.43 32.02
N ALA A 237 18.60 5.95 32.76
CA ALA A 237 18.85 5.28 34.03
C ALA A 237 19.67 3.98 33.81
N PRO A 238 20.55 3.56 34.74
CA PRO A 238 21.35 2.33 34.61
C PRO A 238 20.53 1.04 34.46
N GLU A 239 19.26 1.05 34.86
CA GLU A 239 18.34 -0.08 34.63
C GLU A 239 17.78 -0.13 33.21
N SER A 240 18.10 0.84 32.35
CA SER A 240 17.66 0.86 30.95
C SER A 240 18.24 -0.32 30.16
N ARG A 241 17.48 -0.81 29.17
CA ARG A 241 17.81 -1.98 28.36
C ARG A 241 17.56 -1.70 26.88
N ILE A 242 18.40 -2.28 26.05
CA ILE A 242 18.23 -2.28 24.59
C ILE A 242 18.03 -3.74 24.18
N LEU A 243 16.89 -4.06 23.58
CA LEU A 243 16.59 -5.39 23.03
C LEU A 243 16.72 -5.32 21.52
N VAL A 244 17.58 -6.16 20.94
CA VAL A 244 17.82 -6.21 19.50
C VAL A 244 17.44 -7.59 18.97
N THR A 245 16.57 -7.67 17.96
CA THR A 245 16.35 -8.94 17.26
C THR A 245 17.17 -8.96 15.97
N THR A 246 17.83 -10.09 15.68
CA THR A 246 18.65 -10.22 14.47
C THR A 246 18.76 -11.67 14.00
N ARG A 247 19.12 -11.83 12.73
CA ARG A 247 19.45 -13.11 12.10
C ARG A 247 20.96 -13.32 11.95
N LYS A 248 21.76 -12.26 12.14
CA LYS A 248 23.19 -12.28 11.82
C LYS A 248 24.05 -12.17 13.08
N GLU A 249 24.93 -13.15 13.28
CA GLU A 249 25.93 -13.13 14.36
C GLU A 249 26.87 -11.93 14.29
N THR A 250 27.14 -11.42 13.07
CA THR A 250 28.01 -10.25 12.87
C THR A 250 27.48 -9.00 13.59
N VAL A 251 26.15 -8.81 13.63
CA VAL A 251 25.51 -7.67 14.31
C VAL A 251 25.77 -7.70 15.82
N VAL A 252 25.75 -8.89 16.41
CA VAL A 252 26.03 -9.12 17.84
C VAL A 252 27.46 -8.71 18.19
N GLY A 253 28.41 -9.01 17.31
CA GLY A 253 29.82 -8.62 17.46
C GLY A 253 30.02 -7.11 17.38
N THR A 254 29.37 -6.43 16.43
CA THR A 254 29.49 -4.99 16.22
C THR A 254 28.92 -4.15 17.37
N MET A 255 27.71 -4.49 17.84
CA MET A 255 26.95 -3.64 18.76
C MET A 255 27.28 -3.87 20.25
N LYS A 256 28.40 -4.56 20.55
CA LYS A 256 28.87 -4.93 21.90
C LYS A 256 27.76 -5.55 22.77
N SER A 257 27.61 -6.87 22.69
CA SER A 257 26.57 -7.60 23.42
C SER A 257 26.84 -7.74 24.92
N PHE A 258 25.82 -7.46 25.74
CA PHE A 258 25.78 -7.90 27.13
C PHE A 258 25.26 -9.34 27.25
N CYS A 259 24.22 -9.67 26.47
CA CYS A 259 23.60 -10.99 26.47
C CYS A 259 23.15 -11.38 25.06
N VAL A 260 23.27 -12.67 24.74
CA VAL A 260 22.79 -13.24 23.48
C VAL A 260 21.84 -14.39 23.78
N PHE A 261 20.58 -14.20 23.46
CA PHE A 261 19.51 -15.16 23.56
C PHE A 261 19.32 -15.88 22.21
N ASN A 262 19.84 -17.10 22.12
CA ASN A 262 19.70 -17.94 20.93
C ASN A 262 18.31 -18.59 20.90
N LEU A 263 17.41 -18.04 20.09
CA LEU A 263 16.04 -18.51 19.99
C LEU A 263 15.98 -19.82 19.20
N LYS A 264 15.59 -20.90 19.88
CA LYS A 264 15.50 -22.25 19.32
C LYS A 264 14.17 -22.48 18.59
N GLN A 265 14.17 -23.48 17.71
CA GLN A 265 12.96 -24.01 17.08
C GLN A 265 11.97 -24.53 18.13
N LEU A 266 10.67 -24.50 17.80
CA LEU A 266 9.63 -25.08 18.62
C LEU A 266 9.73 -26.61 18.64
N ASN A 267 9.23 -27.23 19.71
CA ASN A 267 9.03 -28.66 19.71
C ASN A 267 7.87 -29.05 18.77
N LYS A 268 7.77 -30.35 18.48
CA LYS A 268 6.77 -30.89 17.54
C LYS A 268 5.33 -30.59 17.95
N GLU A 269 5.04 -30.66 19.25
CA GLU A 269 3.69 -30.44 19.78
C GLU A 269 3.25 -28.98 19.66
N ASP A 270 4.11 -28.04 19.99
CA ASP A 270 3.79 -26.61 19.86
C ASP A 270 3.71 -26.19 18.39
N CYS A 271 4.52 -26.79 17.52
CA CYS A 271 4.40 -26.61 16.08
C CYS A 271 3.06 -27.14 15.53
N TRP A 272 2.61 -28.31 16.01
CA TRP A 272 1.29 -28.86 15.69
C TRP A 272 0.16 -27.98 16.21
N LYS A 273 0.25 -27.42 17.42
CA LYS A 273 -0.77 -26.48 17.94
C LYS A 273 -0.94 -25.26 17.03
N ILE A 274 0.16 -24.68 16.56
CA ILE A 274 0.11 -23.55 15.62
C ILE A 274 -0.57 -23.97 14.31
N LEU A 275 -0.16 -25.10 13.73
CA LEU A 275 -0.72 -25.57 12.46
C LEU A 275 -2.22 -25.90 12.59
N SER A 276 -2.61 -26.67 13.61
CA SER A 276 -3.98 -27.11 13.85
C SER A 276 -4.91 -25.94 14.17
N GLN A 277 -4.43 -24.94 14.93
CA GLN A 277 -5.19 -23.74 15.21
C GLN A 277 -5.61 -23.00 13.94
N GLU A 278 -4.73 -22.94 12.94
CA GLU A 278 -5.04 -22.31 11.64
C GLU A 278 -5.87 -23.23 10.73
N ALA A 279 -5.55 -24.53 10.70
CA ALA A 279 -6.20 -25.49 9.80
C ALA A 279 -7.64 -25.85 10.21
N PHE A 280 -7.95 -25.85 11.51
CA PHE A 280 -9.23 -26.33 12.02
C PHE A 280 -10.26 -25.21 12.28
N VAL A 281 -9.95 -23.96 11.92
CA VAL A 281 -10.92 -22.85 12.00
C VAL A 281 -12.18 -23.18 11.20
N GLY A 282 -13.32 -23.25 11.89
CA GLY A 282 -14.63 -23.53 11.29
C GLY A 282 -14.96 -25.02 11.10
N ARG A 283 -14.15 -25.95 11.64
CA ARG A 283 -14.40 -27.39 11.55
C ARG A 283 -15.08 -27.96 12.79
N THR A 284 -15.80 -29.06 12.60
CA THR A 284 -16.38 -29.87 13.69
C THR A 284 -15.31 -30.71 14.40
N GLU A 285 -15.57 -31.12 15.64
CA GLU A 285 -14.63 -31.97 16.39
C GLU A 285 -14.35 -33.30 15.70
N GLU A 286 -15.36 -33.91 15.06
CA GLU A 286 -15.22 -35.17 14.35
C GLU A 286 -14.26 -35.03 13.16
N GLN A 287 -14.39 -33.95 12.39
CA GLN A 287 -13.49 -33.64 11.27
C GLN A 287 -12.06 -33.43 11.77
N CYS A 288 -11.88 -32.68 12.86
CA CYS A 288 -10.57 -32.44 13.46
C CYS A 288 -9.89 -33.74 13.88
N LYS A 289 -10.62 -34.64 14.56
CA LYS A 289 -10.11 -35.96 14.99
C LYS A 289 -9.67 -36.81 13.81
N SER A 290 -10.39 -36.79 12.70
CA SER A 290 -10.05 -37.60 11.52
C SER A 290 -8.77 -37.15 10.81
N LEU A 291 -8.42 -35.86 10.90
CA LEU A 291 -7.29 -35.25 10.20
C LEU A 291 -6.05 -35.08 11.08
N GLU A 292 -6.19 -35.24 12.40
CA GLU A 292 -5.14 -34.96 13.38
C GLU A 292 -3.85 -35.76 13.12
N ASP A 293 -3.96 -37.07 12.89
CA ASP A 293 -2.79 -37.93 12.66
C ASP A 293 -1.98 -37.50 11.43
N MET A 294 -2.67 -37.10 10.36
CA MET A 294 -2.01 -36.61 9.15
C MET A 294 -1.44 -35.22 9.36
N GLY A 295 -2.17 -34.35 10.05
CA GLY A 295 -1.73 -33.03 10.41
C GLY A 295 -0.45 -33.01 11.25
N ARG A 296 -0.33 -33.92 12.21
CA ARG A 296 0.89 -34.09 13.00
C ARG A 296 2.09 -34.45 12.12
N LYS A 297 1.92 -35.35 11.15
CA LYS A 297 2.98 -35.68 10.17
C LYS A 297 3.38 -34.48 9.31
N ILE A 298 2.43 -33.64 8.91
CA ILE A 298 2.72 -32.40 8.17
C ILE A 298 3.43 -31.38 9.09
N ALA A 299 3.04 -31.26 10.35
CA ALA A 299 3.73 -30.38 11.30
C ALA A 299 5.21 -30.79 11.50
N GLU A 300 5.53 -32.09 11.44
CA GLU A 300 6.92 -32.54 11.49
C GLU A 300 7.76 -32.04 10.30
N LYS A 301 7.17 -31.86 9.11
CA LYS A 301 7.85 -31.26 7.95
C LYS A 301 8.24 -29.79 8.18
N CYS A 302 7.55 -29.09 9.08
CA CYS A 302 7.85 -27.70 9.42
C CYS A 302 9.11 -27.54 10.28
N ARG A 303 9.66 -28.64 10.82
CA ARG A 303 10.86 -28.65 11.68
C ARG A 303 10.86 -27.57 12.78
N GLY A 304 9.70 -27.38 13.42
CA GLY A 304 9.56 -26.46 14.55
C GLY A 304 9.58 -24.97 14.18
N LEU A 305 9.34 -24.61 12.91
CA LEU A 305 9.27 -23.23 12.43
C LEU A 305 7.82 -22.72 12.43
N PRO A 306 7.47 -21.73 13.29
CA PRO A 306 6.12 -21.16 13.36
C PRO A 306 5.59 -20.66 12.02
N LEU A 307 6.42 -19.98 11.22
CA LEU A 307 5.97 -19.43 9.94
C LEU A 307 5.59 -20.52 8.93
N ALA A 308 6.35 -21.62 8.87
CA ALA A 308 6.03 -22.77 8.03
C ALA A 308 4.73 -23.45 8.50
N ALA A 309 4.58 -23.63 9.81
CA ALA A 309 3.37 -24.20 10.41
C ALA A 309 2.13 -23.34 10.13
N LYS A 310 2.24 -22.02 10.24
CA LYS A 310 1.16 -21.08 9.93
C LYS A 310 0.80 -21.11 8.45
N ALA A 311 1.79 -21.08 7.55
CA ALA A 311 1.56 -21.16 6.10
C ALA A 311 0.84 -22.46 5.71
N LEU A 312 1.32 -23.63 6.17
CA LEU A 312 0.66 -24.90 5.88
C LEU A 312 -0.70 -25.01 6.56
N GLY A 313 -0.84 -24.61 7.82
CA GLY A 313 -2.11 -24.67 8.53
C GLY A 313 -3.19 -23.84 7.83
N SER A 314 -2.84 -22.62 7.42
CA SER A 314 -3.73 -21.72 6.69
C SER A 314 -4.14 -22.25 5.31
N MET A 315 -3.24 -22.97 4.62
CA MET A 315 -3.56 -23.67 3.36
C MET A 315 -4.46 -24.89 3.63
N LEU A 316 -4.13 -25.70 4.62
CA LEU A 316 -4.87 -26.91 4.98
C LEU A 316 -6.29 -26.64 5.44
N ARG A 317 -6.57 -25.43 5.94
CA ARG A 317 -7.93 -24.93 6.24
C ARG A 317 -8.91 -25.17 5.09
N PHE A 318 -8.40 -25.21 3.88
CA PHE A 318 -9.15 -25.29 2.64
C PHE A 318 -9.20 -26.69 2.01
N ARG A 319 -8.66 -27.69 2.71
CA ARG A 319 -8.63 -29.11 2.31
C ARG A 319 -9.44 -29.95 3.28
N GLU A 320 -10.46 -30.64 2.79
CA GLU A 320 -11.42 -31.34 3.63
C GLU A 320 -11.06 -32.81 3.82
N THR A 321 -10.38 -33.41 2.85
CA THR A 321 -10.16 -34.86 2.80
C THR A 321 -8.77 -35.27 3.26
N ILE A 322 -8.65 -36.51 3.74
CA ILE A 322 -7.37 -37.11 4.14
C ILE A 322 -6.44 -37.25 2.93
N GLU A 323 -6.98 -37.57 1.75
CA GLU A 323 -6.24 -37.70 0.51
C GLU A 323 -5.54 -36.38 0.13
N GLU A 324 -6.26 -35.25 0.19
CA GLU A 324 -5.69 -33.93 -0.09
C GLU A 324 -4.57 -33.53 0.88
N TRP A 325 -4.71 -33.89 2.17
CA TRP A 325 -3.63 -33.69 3.15
C TRP A 325 -2.44 -34.61 2.84
N GLY A 326 -2.70 -35.80 2.32
CA GLY A 326 -1.69 -36.78 1.89
C GLY A 326 -0.88 -36.28 0.70
N ASP A 327 -1.51 -35.61 -0.27
CA ASP A 327 -0.83 -35.00 -1.43
C ASP A 327 0.20 -33.95 -0.99
N ILE A 328 -0.13 -33.16 0.04
CA ILE A 328 0.76 -32.14 0.60
C ILE A 328 1.95 -32.79 1.33
N LEU A 329 1.68 -33.82 2.14
CA LEU A 329 2.72 -34.53 2.89
C LEU A 329 3.76 -35.19 1.97
N ASN A 330 3.28 -35.72 0.83
CA ASN A 330 4.08 -36.50 -0.13
C ASN A 330 4.58 -35.67 -1.32
N SER A 331 4.38 -34.35 -1.32
CA SER A 331 4.81 -33.49 -2.42
C SER A 331 6.31 -33.52 -2.68
N GLU A 332 6.72 -33.52 -3.94
CA GLU A 332 8.12 -33.45 -4.37
C GLU A 332 8.80 -32.14 -3.95
N VAL A 333 8.03 -31.09 -3.64
CA VAL A 333 8.54 -29.79 -3.17
C VAL A 333 9.46 -29.95 -1.94
N TRP A 334 9.16 -30.92 -1.07
CA TRP A 334 9.98 -31.19 0.11
C TRP A 334 11.39 -31.68 -0.22
N ASN A 335 11.62 -32.19 -1.43
CA ASN A 335 12.89 -32.76 -1.88
C ASN A 335 13.73 -31.76 -2.69
N LEU A 336 13.24 -30.55 -2.95
CA LEU A 336 13.93 -29.53 -3.76
C LEU A 336 15.08 -28.82 -3.02
N GLY A 337 15.29 -29.09 -1.73
CA GLY A 337 16.38 -28.48 -0.96
C GLY A 337 16.24 -26.97 -0.72
N LEU A 338 15.03 -26.41 -0.87
CA LEU A 338 14.74 -24.96 -0.78
C LEU A 338 14.67 -24.42 0.66
N GLY A 339 14.76 -25.29 1.67
CA GLY A 339 14.48 -24.98 3.07
C GLY A 339 12.98 -25.06 3.40
N GLU A 340 12.66 -25.36 4.66
CA GLU A 340 11.32 -25.77 5.07
C GLU A 340 10.28 -24.64 4.97
N VAL A 341 10.68 -23.41 5.29
CA VAL A 341 9.79 -22.23 5.15
C VAL A 341 9.49 -21.97 3.68
N PHE A 342 10.50 -22.02 2.81
CA PHE A 342 10.29 -21.80 1.38
C PHE A 342 9.40 -22.89 0.78
N ALA A 343 9.65 -24.15 1.12
CA ALA A 343 8.83 -25.28 0.68
C ALA A 343 7.36 -25.15 1.14
N ALA A 344 7.13 -24.77 2.40
CA ALA A 344 5.79 -24.53 2.93
C ALA A 344 5.08 -23.37 2.23
N LEU A 345 5.78 -22.26 2.00
CA LEU A 345 5.24 -21.11 1.25
C LEU A 345 4.96 -21.46 -0.21
N LEU A 346 5.82 -22.27 -0.84
CA LEU A 346 5.65 -22.72 -2.22
C LEU A 346 4.41 -23.60 -2.39
N LEU A 347 4.16 -24.50 -1.44
CA LEU A 347 2.93 -25.30 -1.42
C LEU A 347 1.69 -24.42 -1.24
N SER A 348 1.71 -23.49 -0.27
CA SER A 348 0.62 -22.53 -0.07
C SER A 348 0.38 -21.65 -1.29
N TYR A 349 1.44 -21.24 -1.99
CA TYR A 349 1.36 -20.49 -3.22
C TYR A 349 0.74 -21.32 -4.35
N TYR A 350 1.17 -22.56 -4.57
CA TYR A 350 0.61 -23.39 -5.65
C TYR A 350 -0.87 -23.72 -5.45
N ASP A 351 -1.34 -23.73 -4.20
CA ASP A 351 -2.74 -23.90 -3.81
C ASP A 351 -3.62 -22.64 -4.02
N LEU A 352 -3.03 -21.49 -4.39
CA LEU A 352 -3.83 -20.30 -4.77
C LEU A 352 -4.36 -20.42 -6.21
N PRO A 353 -5.55 -19.87 -6.50
CA PRO A 353 -5.97 -19.69 -7.89
C PRO A 353 -5.09 -18.67 -8.62
N SER A 354 -5.12 -18.70 -9.95
CA SER A 354 -4.17 -17.95 -10.80
C SER A 354 -4.21 -16.43 -10.59
N ALA A 355 -5.38 -15.85 -10.40
CA ALA A 355 -5.54 -14.40 -10.23
C ALA A 355 -4.97 -13.93 -8.87
N GLU A 356 -5.23 -14.67 -7.80
CA GLU A 356 -4.72 -14.42 -6.46
C GLU A 356 -3.21 -14.62 -6.39
N LYS A 357 -2.64 -15.56 -7.16
CA LYS A 357 -1.19 -15.70 -7.33
C LYS A 357 -0.58 -14.42 -7.90
N GLN A 358 -1.18 -13.83 -8.94
CA GLN A 358 -0.69 -12.57 -9.50
C GLN A 358 -0.78 -11.42 -8.49
N CYS A 359 -1.90 -11.30 -7.78
CA CYS A 359 -2.07 -10.31 -6.72
C CYS A 359 -1.03 -10.47 -5.59
N PHE A 360 -0.77 -11.70 -5.16
CA PHE A 360 0.26 -12.02 -4.15
C PHE A 360 1.66 -11.63 -4.62
N LEU A 361 2.04 -12.09 -5.82
CA LEU A 361 3.36 -11.79 -6.38
C LEU A 361 3.58 -10.29 -6.55
N TYR A 362 2.55 -9.57 -6.98
CA TYR A 362 2.59 -8.12 -7.12
C TYR A 362 2.92 -7.43 -5.79
N CYS A 363 2.48 -7.94 -4.64
CA CYS A 363 2.81 -7.34 -3.36
C CYS A 363 4.32 -7.32 -3.03
N SER A 364 5.15 -8.04 -3.78
CA SER A 364 6.61 -8.00 -3.62
C SER A 364 7.26 -6.67 -4.05
N ILE A 365 6.51 -5.80 -4.75
CA ILE A 365 6.97 -4.45 -5.13
C ILE A 365 7.25 -3.55 -3.94
N PHE A 366 6.61 -3.80 -2.79
CA PHE A 366 6.74 -2.95 -1.62
C PHE A 366 8.08 -3.24 -0.92
N PRO A 367 8.71 -2.21 -0.33
CA PRO A 367 9.83 -2.40 0.58
C PRO A 367 9.44 -3.30 1.75
N LYS A 368 10.44 -3.90 2.39
CA LYS A 368 10.24 -4.64 3.64
C LYS A 368 9.69 -3.72 4.71
N ASP A 369 8.85 -4.26 5.59
CA ASP A 369 8.12 -3.55 6.65
C ASP A 369 7.18 -2.42 6.21
N PHE A 370 6.97 -2.23 4.90
CA PHE A 370 6.12 -1.18 4.38
C PHE A 370 4.66 -1.42 4.79
N GLU A 371 4.04 -0.39 5.36
CA GLU A 371 2.63 -0.44 5.73
C GLU A 371 1.76 -0.17 4.50
N ILE A 372 0.96 -1.16 4.12
CA ILE A 372 0.13 -1.14 2.92
C ILE A 372 -1.31 -0.86 3.31
N LYS A 373 -1.91 0.18 2.74
CA LYS A 373 -3.37 0.41 2.81
C LYS A 373 -4.10 -0.58 1.91
N LYS A 374 -5.08 -1.30 2.46
CA LYS A 374 -5.85 -2.33 1.75
C LYS A 374 -6.46 -1.81 0.45
N ASP A 375 -7.16 -0.69 0.52
CA ASP A 375 -7.90 -0.16 -0.63
C ASP A 375 -6.93 0.33 -1.72
N ASP A 376 -5.84 1.00 -1.33
CA ASP A 376 -4.79 1.41 -2.27
C ASP A 376 -4.20 0.19 -2.99
N LEU A 377 -3.90 -0.91 -2.27
CA LEU A 377 -3.41 -2.15 -2.88
C LEU A 377 -4.40 -2.76 -3.88
N ILE A 378 -5.69 -2.79 -3.55
CA ILE A 378 -6.74 -3.27 -4.46
C ILE A 378 -6.77 -2.44 -5.74
N HIS A 379 -6.67 -1.11 -5.64
CA HIS A 379 -6.61 -0.24 -6.82
C HIS A 379 -5.35 -0.48 -7.65
N GLN A 380 -4.23 -0.85 -7.02
CA GLN A 380 -3.04 -1.25 -7.76
C GLN A 380 -3.27 -2.57 -8.53
N TRP A 381 -3.90 -3.58 -7.92
CA TRP A 381 -4.28 -4.81 -8.64
C TRP A 381 -5.25 -4.56 -9.79
N MET A 382 -6.22 -3.65 -9.61
CA MET A 382 -7.11 -3.19 -10.68
C MET A 382 -6.32 -2.59 -11.85
N SER A 383 -5.37 -1.71 -11.55
CA SER A 383 -4.54 -1.07 -12.56
C SER A 383 -3.73 -2.09 -13.37
N GLN A 384 -3.23 -3.15 -12.75
CA GLN A 384 -2.48 -4.18 -13.47
C GLN A 384 -3.39 -5.09 -14.32
N GLY A 385 -4.69 -5.16 -13.99
CA GLY A 385 -5.65 -6.04 -14.66
C GLY A 385 -5.66 -7.47 -14.11
N TYR A 386 -5.27 -7.67 -12.85
CA TYR A 386 -5.25 -9.00 -12.21
C TYR A 386 -6.62 -9.46 -11.71
N LEU A 387 -7.63 -8.59 -11.75
CA LEU A 387 -8.98 -8.92 -11.31
C LEU A 387 -9.82 -9.43 -12.47
N SER A 388 -10.61 -10.47 -12.22
CA SER A 388 -11.27 -11.30 -13.25
C SER A 388 -12.46 -10.64 -13.96
N SER A 389 -12.99 -9.51 -13.46
CA SER A 389 -14.10 -8.77 -14.08
C SER A 389 -13.83 -7.27 -14.08
N SER A 390 -14.31 -6.58 -15.11
CA SER A 390 -14.21 -5.12 -15.24
C SER A 390 -15.28 -4.36 -14.46
N GLU A 391 -16.42 -4.95 -14.10
CA GLU A 391 -17.52 -4.21 -13.46
C GLU A 391 -17.38 -4.15 -11.94
N ASN A 392 -17.23 -5.31 -11.30
CA ASN A 392 -17.18 -5.47 -9.83
C ASN A 392 -15.77 -5.64 -9.27
N MET A 393 -14.80 -4.96 -9.88
CA MET A 393 -13.38 -5.05 -9.53
C MET A 393 -13.13 -4.86 -8.03
N GLU A 394 -13.81 -3.91 -7.37
CA GLU A 394 -13.57 -3.62 -5.95
C GLU A 394 -13.96 -4.80 -5.06
N ILE A 395 -15.12 -5.41 -5.34
CA ILE A 395 -15.64 -6.54 -4.56
C ILE A 395 -14.75 -7.76 -4.75
N ILE A 396 -14.33 -8.01 -6.00
CA ILE A 396 -13.40 -9.11 -6.32
C ILE A 396 -12.05 -8.87 -5.65
N GLY A 397 -11.53 -7.65 -5.70
CA GLY A 397 -10.29 -7.27 -5.05
C GLY A 397 -10.33 -7.45 -3.53
N VAL A 398 -11.45 -7.11 -2.89
CA VAL A 398 -11.67 -7.39 -1.46
C VAL A 398 -11.66 -8.90 -1.20
N GLY A 399 -12.33 -9.70 -2.04
CA GLY A 399 -12.32 -11.17 -1.93
C GLY A 399 -10.92 -11.77 -2.06
N TYR A 400 -10.12 -11.30 -3.02
CA TYR A 400 -8.73 -11.74 -3.20
C TYR A 400 -7.86 -11.32 -2.02
N PHE A 401 -8.02 -10.08 -1.51
CA PHE A 401 -7.32 -9.63 -0.32
C PHE A 401 -7.64 -10.52 0.89
N GLN A 402 -8.93 -10.81 1.13
CA GLN A 402 -9.37 -11.71 2.20
C GLN A 402 -8.81 -13.13 2.03
N CYS A 403 -8.69 -13.64 0.80
CA CYS A 403 -8.06 -14.92 0.50
C CYS A 403 -6.59 -14.93 0.94
N LEU A 404 -5.83 -13.90 0.60
CA LEU A 404 -4.42 -13.77 0.99
C LEU A 404 -4.23 -13.57 2.51
N VAL A 405 -5.15 -12.84 3.15
CA VAL A 405 -5.21 -12.74 4.63
C VAL A 405 -5.46 -14.12 5.24
N ALA A 406 -6.40 -14.89 4.69
CA ALA A 406 -6.72 -16.22 5.19
C ALA A 406 -5.59 -17.23 4.98
N ARG A 407 -4.67 -16.99 4.03
CA ARG A 407 -3.41 -17.72 3.84
C ARG A 407 -2.25 -17.20 4.71
N SER A 408 -2.52 -16.27 5.62
CA SER A 408 -1.53 -15.66 6.51
C SER A 408 -0.35 -14.98 5.79
N PHE A 409 -0.54 -14.55 4.54
CA PHE A 409 0.48 -13.79 3.81
C PHE A 409 0.55 -12.33 4.25
N PHE A 410 -0.56 -11.80 4.78
CA PHE A 410 -0.60 -10.51 5.46
C PHE A 410 -0.54 -10.68 6.98
N GLN A 411 0.11 -9.73 7.64
CA GLN A 411 0.18 -9.59 9.09
C GLN A 411 -0.19 -8.15 9.50
N ASP A 412 -0.32 -7.91 10.80
CA ASP A 412 -0.56 -6.59 11.39
C ASP A 412 -1.76 -5.86 10.76
N LEU A 413 -2.89 -6.57 10.70
CA LEU A 413 -4.15 -6.00 10.21
C LEU A 413 -4.69 -5.01 11.24
N GLU A 414 -4.50 -3.72 10.96
CA GLU A 414 -4.87 -2.63 11.86
C GLU A 414 -5.97 -1.78 11.23
N LYS A 415 -6.96 -1.41 12.04
CA LYS A 415 -8.00 -0.46 11.63
C LYS A 415 -7.60 0.93 12.09
N GLN A 416 -7.37 1.80 11.13
CA GLN A 416 -7.01 3.20 11.36
C GLN A 416 -8.23 4.02 11.84
N GLU A 417 -7.98 5.21 12.39
CA GLU A 417 -9.04 6.10 12.89
C GLU A 417 -10.07 6.49 11.81
N ASP A 418 -9.62 6.58 10.56
CA ASP A 418 -10.47 6.89 9.40
C ASP A 418 -11.32 5.69 8.93
N GLY A 419 -11.15 4.53 9.56
CA GLY A 419 -11.82 3.27 9.24
C GLY A 419 -11.11 2.42 8.18
N SER A 420 -10.02 2.93 7.58
CA SER A 420 -9.21 2.17 6.62
C SER A 420 -8.46 1.03 7.31
N ILE A 421 -8.18 -0.03 6.56
CA ILE A 421 -7.42 -1.18 7.04
C ILE A 421 -6.02 -1.10 6.45
N THR A 422 -5.01 -1.21 7.31
CA THR A 422 -3.61 -1.36 6.91
C THR A 422 -3.11 -2.76 7.23
N CYS A 423 -2.09 -3.20 6.51
CA CYS A 423 -1.44 -4.50 6.70
C CYS A 423 0.03 -4.43 6.31
N LYS A 424 0.79 -5.42 6.76
CA LYS A 424 2.18 -5.65 6.36
C LYS A 424 2.36 -7.04 5.78
N ILE A 425 3.46 -7.28 5.08
CA ILE A 425 3.86 -8.60 4.61
C ILE A 425 5.16 -8.96 5.30
N HIS A 426 5.23 -10.17 5.83
CA HIS A 426 6.43 -10.66 6.49
C HIS A 426 7.62 -10.72 5.50
N ASP A 427 8.80 -10.27 5.91
CA ASP A 427 10.01 -10.20 5.05
C ASP A 427 10.35 -11.47 4.27
N ILE A 428 10.25 -12.64 4.88
CA ILE A 428 10.52 -13.92 4.21
C ILE A 428 9.47 -14.22 3.13
N VAL A 429 8.23 -13.80 3.34
CA VAL A 429 7.16 -13.91 2.34
C VAL A 429 7.42 -12.95 1.19
N VAL A 430 7.92 -11.74 1.48
CA VAL A 430 8.38 -10.79 0.45
C VAL A 430 9.55 -11.40 -0.35
N ASP A 431 10.58 -11.93 0.32
CA ASP A 431 11.74 -12.56 -0.33
C ASP A 431 11.32 -13.76 -1.19
N PHE A 432 10.37 -14.57 -0.71
CA PHE A 432 9.78 -15.67 -1.46
C PHE A 432 9.05 -15.17 -2.72
N ALA A 433 8.19 -14.16 -2.60
CA ALA A 433 7.49 -13.59 -3.74
C ALA A 433 8.44 -12.96 -4.77
N ARG A 434 9.50 -12.28 -4.32
CA ARG A 434 10.56 -11.73 -5.18
C ARG A 434 11.32 -12.82 -5.92
N HIS A 435 11.62 -13.94 -5.25
CA HIS A 435 12.25 -15.09 -5.89
C HIS A 435 11.39 -15.64 -7.03
N LEU A 436 10.07 -15.73 -6.83
CA LEU A 436 9.15 -16.20 -7.87
C LEU A 436 8.96 -15.19 -9.01
N MET A 437 8.96 -13.89 -8.72
CA MET A 437 8.91 -12.82 -9.74
C MET A 437 10.16 -12.80 -10.63
N GLY A 438 11.30 -13.26 -10.10
CA GLY A 438 12.55 -13.34 -10.84
C GLY A 438 12.94 -11.99 -11.43
N LYS A 439 12.98 -11.90 -12.75
CA LYS A 439 13.40 -10.69 -13.49
C LYS A 439 12.25 -9.76 -13.88
N GLU A 440 11.00 -10.16 -13.64
CA GLU A 440 9.85 -9.30 -13.93
C GLU A 440 9.77 -8.11 -12.97
N LEU A 441 10.38 -8.22 -11.78
CA LEU A 441 10.52 -7.16 -10.80
C LEU A 441 12.00 -6.77 -10.64
N GLU A 442 12.30 -5.48 -10.78
CA GLU A 442 13.57 -4.93 -10.33
C GLU A 442 13.35 -3.96 -9.16
N PHE A 443 14.15 -4.13 -8.10
CA PHE A 443 14.22 -3.21 -6.97
C PHE A 443 15.53 -2.43 -7.06
N LYS A 444 15.47 -1.10 -6.98
CA LYS A 444 16.66 -0.22 -7.01
C LYS A 444 16.63 0.69 -5.80
N GLU A 445 17.74 0.73 -5.08
CA GLU A 445 17.96 1.67 -4.00
C GLU A 445 19.03 2.67 -4.44
N LEU A 446 18.69 3.96 -4.41
CA LEU A 446 19.57 5.05 -4.84
C LEU A 446 20.02 5.83 -3.59
N HIS A 447 21.33 5.84 -3.35
CA HIS A 447 21.98 6.42 -2.17
C HIS A 447 22.85 7.65 -2.46
N THR A 448 23.18 7.91 -3.74
CA THR A 448 24.11 8.99 -4.12
C THR A 448 23.53 9.84 -5.25
N ALA A 449 23.88 11.12 -5.26
CA ALA A 449 23.50 12.07 -6.32
C ALA A 449 24.09 11.72 -7.70
N ASP A 450 25.04 10.78 -7.78
CA ASP A 450 25.77 10.44 -9.00
C ASP A 450 25.13 9.30 -9.81
N ASN A 451 24.25 8.47 -9.20
CA ASN A 451 23.57 7.35 -9.88
C ASN A 451 22.30 7.82 -10.61
N LEU A 452 22.50 8.74 -11.55
CA LEU A 452 21.41 9.42 -12.25
C LEU A 452 20.81 8.60 -13.38
N THR A 453 21.36 7.42 -13.69
CA THR A 453 20.80 6.52 -14.71
C THR A 453 20.49 5.16 -14.12
N VAL A 454 19.25 4.71 -14.29
CA VAL A 454 18.83 3.36 -13.92
C VAL A 454 18.77 2.53 -15.20
N GLN A 455 19.53 1.45 -15.25
CA GLN A 455 19.46 0.49 -16.34
C GLN A 455 18.64 -0.72 -15.91
N LEU A 456 17.58 -1.01 -16.67
CA LEU A 456 16.74 -2.18 -16.51
C LEU A 456 17.11 -3.26 -17.50
N SER A 457 16.68 -4.48 -17.21
CA SER A 457 16.67 -5.61 -18.13
C SER A 457 15.53 -5.43 -19.16
N PRO A 458 15.81 -4.90 -20.37
CA PRO A 458 14.78 -4.27 -21.22
C PRO A 458 13.69 -5.22 -21.72
N GLU A 459 13.97 -6.53 -21.70
CA GLU A 459 13.10 -7.54 -22.30
C GLU A 459 12.21 -8.27 -21.29
N GLU A 460 12.48 -8.15 -19.99
CA GLU A 460 11.85 -8.97 -18.94
C GLU A 460 11.18 -8.13 -17.85
N THR A 461 11.70 -6.94 -17.51
CA THR A 461 11.18 -6.14 -16.39
C THR A 461 9.81 -5.53 -16.69
N ARG A 462 8.82 -5.87 -15.85
CA ARG A 462 7.45 -5.34 -15.88
C ARG A 462 7.16 -4.40 -14.71
N HIS A 463 7.84 -4.58 -13.59
CA HIS A 463 7.65 -3.80 -12.38
C HIS A 463 8.97 -3.24 -11.90
N LEU A 464 9.01 -1.94 -11.63
CA LEU A 464 10.16 -1.25 -11.06
C LEU A 464 9.76 -0.57 -9.77
N SER A 465 10.48 -0.91 -8.69
CA SER A 465 10.41 -0.21 -7.41
C SER A 465 11.72 0.51 -7.16
N VAL A 466 11.67 1.83 -7.03
CA VAL A 466 12.83 2.66 -6.74
C VAL A 466 12.68 3.25 -5.35
N THR A 467 13.64 2.99 -4.47
CA THR A 467 13.74 3.66 -3.17
C THR A 467 14.79 4.76 -3.28
N LEU A 468 14.39 5.99 -2.97
CA LEU A 468 15.26 7.17 -2.95
C LEU A 468 15.59 7.46 -1.49
N ALA A 469 16.87 7.37 -1.13
CA ALA A 469 17.35 7.83 0.16
C ALA A 469 17.25 9.37 0.27
N ALA A 470 17.29 9.89 1.49
CA ALA A 470 17.22 11.33 1.75
C ALA A 470 18.28 12.11 0.95
N ASN A 471 17.87 13.26 0.38
CA ASN A 471 18.70 14.11 -0.47
C ASN A 471 19.20 13.44 -1.77
N THR A 472 18.57 12.34 -2.21
CA THR A 472 18.91 11.68 -3.47
C THR A 472 18.01 12.16 -4.60
N ARG A 473 18.63 12.52 -5.72
CA ARG A 473 17.92 12.99 -6.92
C ARG A 473 17.13 11.88 -7.58
N PHE A 474 16.00 12.27 -8.18
CA PHE A 474 15.28 11.39 -9.10
C PHE A 474 16.18 11.04 -10.30
N PRO A 475 16.21 9.77 -10.75
CA PRO A 475 17.08 9.39 -11.87
C PRO A 475 16.71 10.14 -13.17
N ILE A 476 17.73 10.67 -13.85
CA ILE A 476 17.65 11.40 -15.13
C ILE A 476 17.02 10.55 -16.24
N SER A 477 17.29 9.25 -16.23
CA SER A 477 16.71 8.31 -17.19
C SER A 477 16.62 6.88 -16.64
N ILE A 478 15.62 6.15 -17.12
CA ILE A 478 15.44 4.72 -16.85
C ILE A 478 15.49 3.98 -18.19
N LEU A 479 16.66 3.47 -18.55
CA LEU A 479 16.88 2.76 -19.80
C LEU A 479 16.20 1.39 -19.74
N GLY A 480 15.54 0.99 -20.83
CA GLY A 480 14.85 -0.29 -20.92
C GLY A 480 13.43 -0.31 -20.37
N ALA A 481 12.84 0.84 -20.04
CA ALA A 481 11.48 0.95 -19.50
C ALA A 481 10.35 0.61 -20.50
N ALA A 482 10.66 0.13 -21.71
CA ALA A 482 9.67 -0.05 -22.78
C ALA A 482 8.53 -1.00 -22.38
N LYS A 483 8.84 -2.10 -21.69
CA LYS A 483 7.87 -3.13 -21.24
C LYS A 483 7.31 -2.87 -19.84
N LEU A 484 7.69 -1.77 -19.20
CA LEU A 484 7.34 -1.47 -17.82
C LEU A 484 5.83 -1.20 -17.68
N HIS A 485 5.17 -1.94 -16.80
CA HIS A 485 3.76 -1.80 -16.44
C HIS A 485 3.57 -0.99 -15.16
N SER A 486 4.48 -1.07 -14.19
CA SER A 486 4.39 -0.28 -12.97
C SER A 486 5.70 0.37 -12.58
N LEU A 487 5.60 1.64 -12.18
CA LEU A 487 6.68 2.38 -11.56
C LEU A 487 6.24 2.84 -10.17
N ASN A 488 6.90 2.31 -9.14
CA ASN A 488 6.71 2.70 -7.75
C ASN A 488 7.96 3.42 -7.27
N ILE A 489 7.78 4.60 -6.70
CA ILE A 489 8.87 5.42 -6.18
C ILE A 489 8.59 5.62 -4.70
N PHE A 490 9.47 5.08 -3.86
CA PHE A 490 9.44 5.22 -2.42
C PHE A 490 10.46 6.27 -2.04
N LYS A 491 9.99 7.41 -1.55
CA LYS A 491 10.87 8.51 -1.19
C LYS A 491 10.96 8.66 0.33
N VAL A 492 12.19 8.72 0.83
CA VAL A 492 12.49 8.98 2.23
C VAL A 492 12.93 10.43 2.35
N ASP A 493 11.97 11.33 2.57
CA ASP A 493 12.12 12.77 2.84
C ASP A 493 12.83 13.60 1.75
N ASP A 494 12.51 14.90 1.67
CA ASP A 494 13.28 15.84 0.85
C ASP A 494 13.11 17.27 1.33
N GLU A 495 14.24 17.95 1.49
CA GLU A 495 14.33 19.40 1.30
C GLU A 495 14.58 19.72 -0.19
N GLU A 496 14.04 20.86 -0.60
CA GLU A 496 14.40 21.69 -1.77
C GLU A 496 15.14 21.07 -2.97
N GLU A 497 14.43 20.73 -4.07
CA GLU A 497 15.02 20.84 -5.42
C GLU A 497 13.99 21.01 -6.57
N GLU A 498 14.38 21.68 -7.66
CA GLU A 498 13.51 22.21 -8.73
C GLU A 498 13.60 21.43 -10.08
N GLU A 499 14.50 20.44 -10.21
CA GLU A 499 14.89 19.83 -11.51
C GLU A 499 14.15 18.54 -11.92
N THR A 500 13.23 18.01 -11.11
CA THR A 500 12.61 16.67 -11.29
C THR A 500 11.74 16.53 -12.55
N ALA A 501 11.18 17.62 -13.08
CA ALA A 501 10.20 17.56 -14.18
C ALA A 501 10.80 17.08 -15.51
N GLN A 502 12.05 17.45 -15.83
CA GLN A 502 12.72 17.06 -17.06
C GLN A 502 13.06 15.56 -17.07
N TYR A 503 13.44 15.03 -15.91
CA TYR A 503 13.78 13.62 -15.75
C TYR A 503 12.55 12.72 -15.88
N LEU A 504 11.43 13.15 -15.28
CA LEU A 504 10.15 12.49 -15.51
C LEU A 504 9.71 12.54 -16.97
N SER A 505 9.97 13.64 -17.67
CA SER A 505 9.63 13.74 -19.10
C SER A 505 10.33 12.64 -19.92
N ASN A 506 11.63 12.41 -19.67
CA ASN A 506 12.41 11.37 -20.36
C ASN A 506 11.86 9.97 -20.09
N LEU A 507 11.53 9.69 -18.83
CA LEU A 507 10.95 8.42 -18.40
C LEU A 507 9.59 8.15 -19.07
N LEU A 508 8.68 9.13 -19.05
CA LEU A 508 7.33 8.97 -19.62
C LEU A 508 7.36 8.81 -21.15
N ILE A 509 8.41 9.26 -21.84
CA ILE A 509 8.58 9.01 -23.28
C ILE A 509 8.90 7.53 -23.55
N GLN A 510 9.62 6.87 -22.65
CA GLN A 510 10.10 5.50 -22.83
C GLN A 510 9.09 4.45 -22.34
N ALA A 511 8.40 4.71 -21.23
CA ALA A 511 7.52 3.75 -20.55
C ALA A 511 6.12 3.65 -21.18
N LYS A 512 6.04 3.31 -22.47
CA LYS A 512 4.78 3.36 -23.24
C LYS A 512 3.68 2.41 -22.74
N HIS A 513 4.06 1.29 -22.10
CA HIS A 513 3.12 0.30 -21.55
C HIS A 513 2.81 0.50 -20.06
N LEU A 514 3.17 1.66 -19.50
CA LEU A 514 2.95 1.94 -18.08
C LEU A 514 1.45 2.00 -17.76
N ARG A 515 1.02 1.17 -16.81
CA ARG A 515 -0.33 1.09 -16.25
C ARG A 515 -0.44 1.81 -14.91
N LEU A 516 0.66 1.85 -14.15
CA LEU A 516 0.70 2.46 -12.83
C LEU A 516 1.91 3.36 -12.66
N LEU A 517 1.67 4.58 -12.16
CA LEU A 517 2.69 5.51 -11.70
C LEU A 517 2.36 5.96 -10.28
N ASN A 518 3.22 5.62 -9.33
CA ASN A 518 2.95 5.82 -7.92
C ASN A 518 4.16 6.39 -7.18
N PHE A 519 3.93 7.50 -6.48
CA PHE A 519 4.93 8.17 -5.64
C PHE A 519 4.55 8.03 -4.16
N HIS A 520 5.03 6.96 -3.54
CA HIS A 520 4.90 6.73 -2.11
C HIS A 520 5.77 7.72 -1.33
N GLY A 521 5.17 8.38 -0.32
CA GLY A 521 5.84 9.44 0.45
C GLY A 521 5.83 10.81 -0.25
N GLY A 522 5.18 10.90 -1.40
CA GLY A 522 5.05 12.12 -2.17
C GLY A 522 6.14 12.33 -3.21
N THR A 523 5.87 13.20 -4.17
CA THR A 523 6.81 13.46 -5.26
C THR A 523 7.98 14.37 -4.87
N GLY A 524 8.00 14.90 -3.64
CA GLY A 524 8.78 16.09 -3.28
C GLY A 524 8.30 17.34 -4.04
N ASN A 525 9.24 18.20 -4.42
CA ASN A 525 9.00 19.53 -5.01
C ASN A 525 8.68 19.53 -6.51
N ILE A 526 7.98 18.52 -7.06
CA ILE A 526 7.51 18.61 -8.45
C ILE A 526 6.54 19.80 -8.57
N GLY A 527 7.03 20.95 -9.01
CA GLY A 527 6.21 22.14 -9.22
C GLY A 527 5.36 22.05 -10.49
N ARG A 528 5.80 21.25 -11.47
CA ARG A 528 5.12 21.03 -12.76
C ARG A 528 5.27 19.58 -13.21
N PHE A 529 4.16 18.97 -13.59
CA PHE A 529 4.15 17.63 -14.16
C PHE A 529 4.23 17.69 -15.70
N PRO A 530 5.03 16.83 -16.36
CA PRO A 530 5.26 16.89 -17.81
C PRO A 530 4.03 16.53 -18.65
N LYS A 531 3.88 17.20 -19.80
CA LYS A 531 2.75 16.99 -20.73
C LYS A 531 2.81 15.64 -21.45
N GLU A 532 3.97 15.02 -21.48
CA GLU A 532 4.26 13.71 -22.05
C GLU A 532 3.41 12.60 -21.43
N ILE A 533 2.90 12.80 -20.21
CA ILE A 533 1.97 11.91 -19.54
C ILE A 533 0.76 11.55 -20.41
N GLY A 534 0.28 12.49 -21.22
CA GLY A 534 -0.85 12.26 -22.14
C GLY A 534 -0.54 11.32 -23.31
N LYS A 535 0.70 10.79 -23.41
CA LYS A 535 1.08 9.74 -24.36
C LYS A 535 0.96 8.33 -23.76
N LEU A 536 0.86 8.21 -22.44
CA LEU A 536 0.83 6.93 -21.74
C LEU A 536 -0.60 6.38 -21.67
N MET A 537 -1.13 6.01 -22.82
CA MET A 537 -2.54 5.65 -22.98
C MET A 537 -2.99 4.47 -22.12
N HIS A 538 -2.07 3.60 -21.68
CA HIS A 538 -2.35 2.45 -20.83
C HIS A 538 -2.41 2.77 -19.33
N LEU A 539 -2.11 4.00 -18.92
CA LEU A 539 -2.17 4.40 -17.51
C LEU A 539 -3.59 4.25 -16.97
N ARG A 540 -3.68 3.55 -15.84
CA ARG A 540 -4.91 3.26 -15.09
C ARG A 540 -4.84 3.81 -13.67
N LEU A 541 -3.65 3.92 -13.06
CA LEU A 541 -3.48 4.52 -11.75
C LEU A 541 -2.36 5.56 -11.74
N ILE A 542 -2.67 6.73 -11.20
CA ILE A 542 -1.71 7.79 -10.91
C ILE A 542 -1.90 8.20 -9.45
N ASP A 543 -0.86 7.99 -8.63
CA ASP A 543 -0.79 8.57 -7.28
C ASP A 543 0.28 9.66 -7.24
N LEU A 544 -0.18 10.90 -7.06
CA LEU A 544 0.61 12.12 -6.86
C LEU A 544 0.26 12.76 -5.51
N SER A 545 -0.13 11.95 -4.52
CA SER A 545 -0.37 12.44 -3.16
C SER A 545 0.89 13.10 -2.59
N ASP A 546 0.71 14.03 -1.65
CA ASP A 546 1.78 14.78 -0.99
C ASP A 546 2.71 15.56 -1.97
N SER A 547 2.25 15.85 -3.19
CA SER A 547 2.99 16.63 -4.17
C SER A 547 2.83 18.14 -3.97
N LYS A 548 3.90 18.91 -4.23
CA LYS A 548 3.85 20.39 -4.29
C LYS A 548 3.43 20.93 -5.66
N LEU A 549 2.61 20.16 -6.39
CA LEU A 549 2.13 20.51 -7.72
C LEU A 549 1.20 21.72 -7.65
N LYS A 550 1.44 22.72 -8.50
CA LYS A 550 0.51 23.85 -8.65
C LYS A 550 -0.61 23.56 -9.63
N ARG A 551 -0.30 22.81 -10.70
CA ARG A 551 -1.24 22.45 -11.77
C ARG A 551 -0.86 21.10 -12.37
N LEU A 552 -1.88 20.35 -12.79
CA LEU A 552 -1.74 19.17 -13.63
C LEU A 552 -1.81 19.58 -15.11
N PRO A 553 -1.07 18.90 -16.02
CA PRO A 553 -1.10 19.22 -17.44
C PRO A 553 -2.41 18.77 -18.09
N GLU A 554 -3.00 19.63 -18.92
CA GLU A 554 -4.24 19.34 -19.68
C GLU A 554 -4.14 18.08 -20.56
N ALA A 555 -2.90 17.69 -20.91
CA ALA A 555 -2.63 16.45 -21.62
C ALA A 555 -3.08 15.19 -20.86
N MET A 556 -3.23 15.23 -19.53
CA MET A 556 -3.73 14.10 -18.73
C MET A 556 -5.15 13.70 -19.13
N CYS A 557 -5.99 14.62 -19.61
CA CYS A 557 -7.35 14.33 -20.10
C CYS A 557 -7.38 13.43 -21.35
N LYS A 558 -6.22 13.08 -21.91
CA LYS A 558 -6.11 12.08 -22.98
C LYS A 558 -6.22 10.65 -22.44
N LEU A 559 -5.91 10.41 -21.17
CA LEU A 559 -5.82 9.09 -20.54
C LEU A 559 -7.20 8.44 -20.32
N CYS A 560 -7.80 7.90 -21.38
CA CYS A 560 -9.13 7.29 -21.33
C CYS A 560 -9.20 6.01 -20.47
N ASN A 561 -8.07 5.34 -20.23
CA ASN A 561 -7.97 4.17 -19.34
C ASN A 561 -7.76 4.53 -17.87
N LEU A 562 -7.59 5.81 -17.51
CA LEU A 562 -7.30 6.19 -16.13
C LEU A 562 -8.50 5.84 -15.23
N GLN A 563 -8.26 5.01 -14.22
CA GLN A 563 -9.25 4.52 -13.26
C GLN A 563 -9.11 5.22 -11.90
N SER A 564 -7.88 5.50 -11.46
CA SER A 564 -7.60 6.10 -10.16
C SER A 564 -6.66 7.28 -10.28
N LEU A 565 -7.07 8.42 -9.69
CA LEU A 565 -6.26 9.62 -9.55
C LEU A 565 -6.23 10.07 -8.09
N TYR A 566 -5.08 9.91 -7.45
CA TYR A 566 -4.87 10.34 -6.06
C TYR A 566 -4.00 11.60 -6.00
N LEU A 567 -4.55 12.62 -5.34
CA LEU A 567 -3.96 13.95 -5.16
C LEU A 567 -4.03 14.36 -3.69
N ARG A 568 -4.09 13.39 -2.77
CA ARG A 568 -4.24 13.63 -1.32
C ARG A 568 -3.14 14.56 -0.83
N ARG A 569 -3.45 15.56 -0.01
CA ARG A 569 -2.46 16.50 0.57
C ARG A 569 -1.64 17.29 -0.47
N CYS A 570 -2.17 17.49 -1.68
CA CYS A 570 -1.60 18.43 -2.64
C CYS A 570 -1.98 19.88 -2.29
N TYR A 571 -1.34 20.45 -1.26
CA TYR A 571 -1.72 21.76 -0.69
C TYR A 571 -1.55 22.93 -1.66
N TYR A 572 -0.67 22.82 -2.65
CA TYR A 572 -0.38 23.89 -3.62
C TYR A 572 -1.22 23.81 -4.89
N LEU A 573 -2.02 22.76 -5.06
CA LEU A 573 -2.78 22.52 -6.28
C LEU A 573 -3.88 23.57 -6.41
N GLU A 574 -3.86 24.34 -7.49
CA GLU A 574 -4.78 25.46 -7.70
C GLU A 574 -6.06 25.04 -8.44
N LYS A 575 -5.93 24.14 -9.41
CA LYS A 575 -7.04 23.67 -10.27
C LYS A 575 -6.72 22.30 -10.86
N LEU A 576 -7.75 21.50 -11.09
CA LEU A 576 -7.70 20.34 -11.97
C LEU A 576 -7.74 20.77 -13.46
N PRO A 577 -7.33 19.91 -14.40
CA PRO A 577 -7.50 20.13 -15.84
C PRO A 577 -8.96 20.44 -16.22
N ASP A 578 -9.20 21.21 -17.27
CA ASP A 578 -10.57 21.64 -17.60
C ASP A 578 -11.40 20.48 -18.20
N LYS A 579 -10.77 19.62 -19.00
CA LYS A 579 -11.42 18.56 -19.77
C LYS A 579 -11.52 17.24 -19.01
N MET A 580 -11.83 17.28 -17.71
CA MET A 580 -11.91 16.07 -16.88
C MET A 580 -12.94 15.07 -17.39
N GLU A 581 -14.00 15.51 -18.09
CA GLU A 581 -15.02 14.65 -18.70
C GLU A 581 -14.46 13.60 -19.68
N LYS A 582 -13.22 13.80 -20.15
CA LYS A 582 -12.54 12.89 -21.08
C LYS A 582 -11.92 11.66 -20.44
N LEU A 583 -11.90 11.59 -19.11
CA LEU A 583 -11.40 10.46 -18.31
C LEU A 583 -12.53 9.45 -18.05
N ILE A 584 -13.13 8.93 -19.11
CA ILE A 584 -14.38 8.14 -19.05
C ILE A 584 -14.33 6.87 -18.17
N SER A 585 -13.13 6.33 -17.93
CA SER A 585 -12.92 5.15 -17.09
C SER A 585 -12.63 5.50 -15.62
N LEU A 586 -12.62 6.78 -15.24
CA LEU A 586 -12.23 7.22 -13.90
C LEU A 586 -13.26 6.73 -12.87
N ARG A 587 -12.76 6.00 -11.88
CA ARG A 587 -13.52 5.42 -10.77
C ARG A 587 -13.20 6.10 -9.45
N TYR A 588 -11.96 6.54 -9.25
CA TYR A 588 -11.50 7.12 -8.00
C TYR A 588 -10.86 8.48 -8.25
N LEU A 589 -11.43 9.51 -7.63
CA LEU A 589 -10.83 10.84 -7.56
C LEU A 589 -10.72 11.25 -6.09
N ASP A 590 -9.48 11.30 -5.59
CA ASP A 590 -9.20 11.73 -4.22
C ASP A 590 -8.38 13.02 -4.21
N THR A 591 -9.00 14.08 -3.69
CA THR A 591 -8.41 15.41 -3.48
C THR A 591 -8.47 15.82 -2.02
N THR A 592 -8.56 14.84 -1.12
CA THR A 592 -8.59 15.05 0.33
C THR A 592 -7.40 15.89 0.75
N GLU A 593 -7.67 16.91 1.56
CA GLU A 593 -6.66 17.85 2.05
C GLU A 593 -5.96 18.70 0.95
N CYS A 594 -6.59 18.86 -0.23
CA CYS A 594 -6.24 19.91 -1.18
C CYS A 594 -6.82 21.28 -0.78
N CYS A 595 -6.17 22.36 -1.22
CA CYS A 595 -6.63 23.74 -0.98
C CYS A 595 -7.43 24.34 -2.16
N MET A 596 -7.87 23.51 -3.11
CA MET A 596 -8.67 23.94 -4.27
C MET A 596 -10.05 24.41 -3.83
N THR A 597 -10.54 25.50 -4.44
CA THR A 597 -11.85 26.08 -4.13
C THR A 597 -12.90 25.85 -5.21
N CYS A 598 -12.48 25.45 -6.40
CA CYS A 598 -13.36 25.13 -7.52
C CYS A 598 -12.87 23.90 -8.27
N TYR A 599 -13.81 23.21 -8.88
CA TYR A 599 -13.59 21.97 -9.62
C TYR A 599 -14.23 22.10 -11.01
N PRO A 600 -13.66 21.47 -12.05
CA PRO A 600 -14.18 21.58 -13.42
C PRO A 600 -15.53 20.87 -13.55
N LYS A 601 -16.51 21.55 -14.15
CA LYS A 601 -17.89 21.02 -14.33
C LYS A 601 -17.94 19.66 -15.03
N GLY A 602 -16.96 19.35 -15.88
CA GLY A 602 -16.83 18.08 -16.58
C GLY A 602 -16.83 16.83 -15.69
N ILE A 603 -16.50 16.95 -14.38
CA ILE A 603 -16.58 15.84 -13.42
C ILE A 603 -17.99 15.23 -13.36
N GLY A 604 -19.05 16.03 -13.54
CA GLY A 604 -20.44 15.55 -13.55
C GLY A 604 -20.79 14.61 -14.71
N ARG A 605 -19.86 14.39 -15.66
CA ARG A 605 -20.01 13.45 -16.79
C ARG A 605 -19.25 12.13 -16.58
N LEU A 606 -18.55 11.97 -15.45
CA LEU A 606 -17.75 10.79 -15.16
C LEU A 606 -18.59 9.69 -14.52
N THR A 607 -19.46 9.07 -15.31
CA THR A 607 -20.46 8.09 -14.85
C THR A 607 -19.87 6.84 -14.22
N SER A 608 -18.60 6.52 -14.49
CA SER A 608 -17.87 5.39 -13.89
C SER A 608 -17.40 5.65 -12.44
N LEU A 609 -17.53 6.87 -11.92
CA LEU A 609 -17.03 7.25 -10.59
C LEU A 609 -17.68 6.41 -9.49
N ARG A 610 -16.83 5.79 -8.67
CA ARG A 610 -17.18 5.03 -7.46
C ARG A 610 -16.88 5.82 -6.21
N GLU A 611 -15.77 6.55 -6.19
CA GLU A 611 -15.39 7.38 -5.04
C GLU A 611 -14.98 8.78 -5.47
N LEU A 612 -15.56 9.75 -4.79
CA LEU A 612 -15.27 11.17 -4.97
C LEU A 612 -15.00 11.80 -3.61
N LYS A 613 -13.72 12.09 -3.33
CA LYS A 613 -13.26 12.52 -2.00
C LYS A 613 -12.55 13.87 -2.02
N GLY A 614 -12.80 14.67 -0.98
CA GLY A 614 -12.14 15.96 -0.76
C GLY A 614 -12.61 17.10 -1.66
N ILE A 615 -13.76 16.95 -2.32
CA ILE A 615 -14.26 17.95 -3.26
C ILE A 615 -14.91 19.11 -2.50
N VAL A 616 -14.60 20.33 -2.92
CA VAL A 616 -15.29 21.54 -2.46
C VAL A 616 -16.35 21.89 -3.49
N LEU A 617 -17.61 21.98 -3.05
CA LEU A 617 -18.76 22.23 -3.91
C LEU A 617 -19.50 23.49 -3.46
N ARG A 618 -19.90 24.32 -4.43
CA ARG A 618 -20.91 25.33 -4.20
C ARG A 618 -22.28 24.68 -4.11
N CYS A 619 -23.02 25.05 -3.08
CA CYS A 619 -24.38 24.55 -2.85
C CYS A 619 -25.47 25.63 -3.00
N ASP A 620 -25.09 26.89 -3.22
CA ASP A 620 -25.98 28.06 -3.22
C ASP A 620 -26.46 28.49 -4.62
N ARG A 621 -25.85 27.98 -5.69
CA ARG A 621 -26.22 28.25 -7.08
C ARG A 621 -25.59 27.24 -8.04
N ASN A 622 -26.18 27.13 -9.23
CA ASN A 622 -25.56 26.49 -10.39
C ASN A 622 -24.54 27.44 -11.05
N ASP A 623 -23.42 26.91 -11.53
CA ASP A 623 -22.39 27.62 -12.27
C ASP A 623 -22.13 26.92 -13.60
N ASN A 624 -21.91 27.64 -14.69
CA ASN A 624 -21.72 27.03 -16.01
C ASN A 624 -20.31 26.46 -16.23
N GLU A 625 -19.32 26.90 -15.44
CA GLU A 625 -17.91 26.53 -15.59
C GLU A 625 -17.42 25.68 -14.42
N GLU A 626 -17.98 25.88 -13.23
CA GLU A 626 -17.62 25.16 -12.01
C GLU A 626 -18.56 23.98 -11.71
N PHE A 627 -18.01 22.96 -11.05
CA PHE A 627 -18.75 21.78 -10.59
C PHE A 627 -19.56 22.11 -9.34
N CYS A 628 -20.87 22.02 -9.46
CA CYS A 628 -21.85 22.35 -8.42
C CYS A 628 -22.54 21.10 -7.87
N LEU A 629 -23.29 21.27 -6.78
CA LEU A 629 -24.01 20.19 -6.11
C LEU A 629 -24.94 19.42 -7.09
N GLY A 630 -25.69 20.12 -7.94
CA GLY A 630 -26.60 19.51 -8.91
C GLY A 630 -25.90 18.74 -10.02
N ASP A 631 -24.59 18.89 -10.23
CA ASP A 631 -23.84 18.13 -11.24
C ASP A 631 -23.53 16.69 -10.79
N LEU A 632 -23.86 16.33 -9.54
CA LEU A 632 -23.84 14.95 -9.04
C LEU A 632 -24.95 14.07 -9.66
N GLU A 633 -25.91 14.68 -10.35
CA GLU A 633 -27.10 14.04 -10.94
C GLU A 633 -26.77 12.72 -11.65
N ASN A 634 -25.78 12.72 -12.56
CA ASN A 634 -25.46 11.56 -13.40
C ASN A 634 -24.44 10.57 -12.79
N LEU A 635 -23.99 10.80 -11.56
CA LEU A 635 -22.99 9.97 -10.90
C LEU A 635 -23.66 8.84 -10.10
N ASP A 636 -24.41 7.96 -10.76
CA ASP A 636 -25.27 6.95 -10.11
C ASP A 636 -24.52 5.78 -9.49
N ASP A 637 -23.30 5.58 -9.95
CA ASP A 637 -22.39 4.50 -9.56
C ASP A 637 -21.54 4.81 -8.32
N LEU A 638 -21.72 6.02 -7.76
CA LEU A 638 -21.02 6.48 -6.55
C LEU A 638 -21.33 5.60 -5.35
N ARG A 639 -20.27 5.25 -4.63
CA ARG A 639 -20.28 4.46 -3.39
C ARG A 639 -19.83 5.27 -2.18
N VAL A 640 -18.84 6.14 -2.37
CA VAL A 640 -18.32 7.03 -1.33
C VAL A 640 -18.27 8.45 -1.84
N LEU A 641 -18.84 9.38 -1.07
CA LEU A 641 -18.82 10.80 -1.37
C LEU A 641 -18.34 11.57 -0.12
N MET A 642 -17.19 12.24 -0.23
CA MET A 642 -16.69 13.13 0.81
C MET A 642 -16.57 14.54 0.24
N LEU A 643 -17.42 15.45 0.70
CA LEU A 643 -17.53 16.80 0.18
C LEU A 643 -17.47 17.87 1.28
N ILE A 644 -17.01 19.04 0.88
CA ILE A 644 -17.06 20.27 1.68
C ILE A 644 -18.02 21.21 0.96
N VAL A 645 -19.13 21.55 1.61
CA VAL A 645 -20.09 22.51 1.07
C VAL A 645 -19.67 23.94 1.38
N VAL A 646 -19.82 24.82 0.40
CA VAL A 646 -19.61 26.26 0.50
C VAL A 646 -20.83 26.99 -0.07
N GLY A 647 -21.22 28.10 0.55
CA GLY A 647 -22.42 28.88 0.20
C GLY A 647 -23.20 29.28 1.45
N ASP A 648 -24.07 30.28 1.32
CA ASP A 648 -24.85 30.81 2.44
C ASP A 648 -25.98 29.83 2.83
N GLU A 649 -26.79 29.43 1.85
CA GLU A 649 -27.91 28.47 1.98
C GLU A 649 -27.87 27.45 0.84
N ILE A 650 -28.35 26.23 1.11
CA ILE A 650 -28.44 25.16 0.09
C ILE A 650 -29.61 25.47 -0.85
N ASP A 651 -29.30 25.65 -2.13
CA ASP A 651 -30.32 25.75 -3.18
C ASP A 651 -31.07 24.42 -3.31
N ALA A 652 -32.39 24.48 -3.10
CA ALA A 652 -33.24 23.30 -3.10
C ALA A 652 -33.29 22.59 -4.47
N ASN A 653 -33.13 23.33 -5.58
CA ASN A 653 -33.10 22.72 -6.91
C ASN A 653 -31.79 21.97 -7.13
N GLU A 654 -30.66 22.53 -6.73
CA GLU A 654 -29.35 21.87 -6.83
C GLU A 654 -29.29 20.62 -5.94
N ALA A 655 -29.78 20.69 -4.71
CA ALA A 655 -29.87 19.52 -3.82
C ALA A 655 -30.81 18.44 -4.39
N SER A 656 -31.97 18.84 -4.92
CA SER A 656 -32.89 17.90 -5.57
C SER A 656 -32.28 17.25 -6.82
N ARG A 657 -31.51 18.01 -7.61
CA ARG A 657 -30.84 17.50 -8.82
C ARG A 657 -29.70 16.54 -8.50
N ALA A 658 -28.97 16.78 -7.40
CA ALA A 658 -27.93 15.86 -6.93
C ALA A 658 -28.48 14.44 -6.68
N ASN A 659 -29.77 14.34 -6.34
CA ASN A 659 -30.54 13.09 -6.27
C ASN A 659 -29.86 11.99 -5.42
N LEU A 660 -29.25 12.37 -4.29
CA LEU A 660 -28.50 11.42 -3.45
C LEU A 660 -29.39 10.30 -2.90
N HIS A 661 -30.68 10.55 -2.68
CA HIS A 661 -31.65 9.56 -2.25
C HIS A 661 -31.73 8.35 -3.20
N SER A 662 -31.65 8.57 -4.51
CA SER A 662 -31.87 7.52 -5.51
C SER A 662 -30.58 6.76 -5.88
N LYS A 663 -29.42 7.20 -5.38
CA LYS A 663 -28.13 6.57 -5.73
C LYS A 663 -28.02 5.20 -5.07
N ALA A 664 -28.09 4.17 -5.90
CA ALA A 664 -28.32 2.80 -5.47
C ALA A 664 -27.16 2.23 -4.61
N HIS A 665 -25.96 2.73 -4.85
CA HIS A 665 -24.72 2.18 -4.34
C HIS A 665 -24.01 3.07 -3.32
N LEU A 666 -24.58 4.25 -3.00
CA LEU A 666 -23.98 5.22 -2.10
C LEU A 666 -24.05 4.72 -0.64
N ASN A 667 -22.91 4.25 -0.14
CA ASN A 667 -22.76 3.66 1.18
C ASN A 667 -22.33 4.69 2.21
N ASP A 668 -21.37 5.56 1.87
CA ASP A 668 -20.80 6.54 2.79
C ASP A 668 -20.90 7.96 2.23
N LEU A 669 -21.45 8.87 3.05
CA LEU A 669 -21.53 10.29 2.77
C LEU A 669 -20.88 11.06 3.93
N GLU A 670 -19.79 11.77 3.64
CA GLU A 670 -19.15 12.68 4.58
C GLU A 670 -19.32 14.12 4.10
N VAL A 671 -19.85 14.98 4.97
CA VAL A 671 -20.09 16.40 4.67
C VAL A 671 -19.34 17.27 5.68
N GLY A 672 -18.63 18.29 5.20
CA GLY A 672 -17.99 19.32 6.02
C GLY A 672 -18.26 20.75 5.53
N THR A 673 -17.90 21.75 6.33
CA THR A 673 -18.02 23.20 6.02
C THR A 673 -16.73 23.94 6.39
N TRP A 674 -16.39 25.06 5.72
CA TRP A 674 -15.17 25.81 6.05
C TRP A 674 -15.17 26.56 7.39
N GLU A 675 -16.33 26.84 7.97
CA GLU A 675 -16.45 27.63 9.19
C GLU A 675 -16.40 26.73 10.44
N ASP A 676 -15.51 27.09 11.38
CA ASP A 676 -15.55 26.60 12.76
C ASP A 676 -16.75 27.24 13.48
N GLY A 677 -17.61 26.43 14.12
CA GLY A 677 -18.72 26.93 14.95
C GLY A 677 -20.12 26.78 14.37
N VAL A 678 -20.30 25.95 13.34
CA VAL A 678 -21.65 25.57 12.87
C VAL A 678 -22.40 24.83 13.98
N ASP A 679 -23.49 25.41 14.48
CA ASP A 679 -24.37 24.75 15.46
C ASP A 679 -24.90 23.43 14.88
N SER A 680 -25.12 22.43 15.75
CA SER A 680 -25.62 21.11 15.36
C SER A 680 -26.91 21.18 14.52
N VAL A 681 -27.69 22.24 14.71
CA VAL A 681 -28.91 22.54 13.92
C VAL A 681 -28.62 22.71 12.43
N ARG A 682 -27.54 23.41 12.06
CA ARG A 682 -27.18 23.66 10.65
C ARG A 682 -26.52 22.43 10.02
N GLU A 683 -25.85 21.56 10.79
CA GLU A 683 -25.37 20.25 10.32
C GLU A 683 -26.52 19.33 9.90
N HIS A 684 -27.52 19.20 10.77
CA HIS A 684 -28.71 18.41 10.47
C HIS A 684 -29.49 18.99 9.30
N ALA A 685 -29.59 20.32 9.21
CA ALA A 685 -30.24 20.99 8.09
C ALA A 685 -29.53 20.69 6.74
N VAL A 686 -28.20 20.70 6.71
CA VAL A 686 -27.41 20.39 5.51
C VAL A 686 -27.65 18.95 5.05
N ILE A 687 -27.52 17.98 5.96
CA ILE A 687 -27.74 16.56 5.61
C ILE A 687 -29.19 16.31 5.19
N ASN A 688 -30.16 16.92 5.88
CA ASN A 688 -31.57 16.79 5.53
C ASN A 688 -31.88 17.37 4.14
N ALA A 689 -31.28 18.51 3.78
CA ALA A 689 -31.45 19.11 2.47
C ALA A 689 -30.86 18.24 1.36
N LEU A 690 -29.71 17.60 1.61
CA LEU A 690 -29.08 16.66 0.68
C LEU A 690 -29.88 15.37 0.50
N ASN A 691 -30.74 15.03 1.46
CA ASN A 691 -31.67 13.90 1.42
C ASN A 691 -31.02 12.59 0.94
N PRO A 692 -29.96 12.08 1.60
CA PRO A 692 -29.39 10.77 1.27
C PRO A 692 -30.36 9.63 1.59
N ALA A 693 -30.16 8.46 0.98
CA ALA A 693 -30.97 7.29 1.29
C ALA A 693 -30.78 6.86 2.76
N PRO A 694 -31.79 6.29 3.44
CA PRO A 694 -31.68 5.86 4.85
C PRO A 694 -30.58 4.80 5.11
N ARG A 695 -30.19 4.04 4.09
CA ARG A 695 -29.10 3.05 4.16
C ARG A 695 -27.70 3.69 4.08
N THR A 696 -27.60 4.93 3.63
CA THR A 696 -26.33 5.64 3.47
C THR A 696 -25.86 6.08 4.84
N ASN A 697 -24.64 5.70 5.19
CA ASN A 697 -23.94 6.16 6.37
C ASN A 697 -23.52 7.63 6.18
N ALA A 698 -24.43 8.54 6.49
CA ALA A 698 -24.22 9.98 6.37
C ALA A 698 -23.70 10.57 7.69
N ARG A 699 -22.57 11.27 7.63
CA ARG A 699 -21.97 11.94 8.78
C ARG A 699 -21.47 13.34 8.45
N PHE A 700 -21.54 14.22 9.44
CA PHE A 700 -20.95 15.56 9.37
C PHE A 700 -19.60 15.57 10.11
N VAL A 701 -18.57 16.19 9.54
CA VAL A 701 -17.21 16.20 10.12
C VAL A 701 -16.70 17.63 10.35
N ARG A 702 -16.39 17.94 11.61
CA ARG A 702 -15.85 19.25 12.07
C ARG A 702 -14.31 19.32 12.11
N LYS A 703 -13.63 18.22 12.49
CA LYS A 703 -12.20 18.23 12.89
C LYS A 703 -11.19 18.48 11.76
N ARG A 704 -11.47 18.08 10.52
CA ARG A 704 -10.53 18.20 9.38
C ARG A 704 -10.26 19.64 8.92
N ILE A 705 -11.17 20.57 9.21
CA ILE A 705 -11.16 21.93 8.65
C ILE A 705 -10.15 22.87 9.36
N GLN A 706 -9.84 22.66 10.65
CA GLN A 706 -8.92 23.53 11.39
C GLN A 706 -7.48 23.51 10.86
N LEU A 707 -7.00 22.34 10.43
CA LEU A 707 -5.68 22.19 9.81
C LEU A 707 -5.64 22.87 8.44
N LEU A 708 -6.69 22.68 7.63
CA LEU A 708 -6.85 23.34 6.33
C LEU A 708 -6.95 24.86 6.44
N ASN A 709 -7.64 25.38 7.46
CA ASN A 709 -7.74 26.82 7.74
C ASN A 709 -6.38 27.42 8.16
N LYS A 710 -5.58 26.71 8.99
CA LYS A 710 -4.22 27.13 9.34
C LYS A 710 -3.29 27.15 8.13
N ILE A 711 -3.34 26.10 7.29
CA ILE A 711 -2.55 26.00 6.06
C ILE A 711 -2.97 27.11 5.08
N ARG A 712 -4.27 27.32 4.86
CA ARG A 712 -4.82 28.39 4.02
C ARG A 712 -4.42 29.79 4.51
N ALA A 713 -4.50 30.06 5.82
CA ALA A 713 -4.08 31.33 6.40
C ALA A 713 -2.58 31.58 6.17
N HIS A 714 -1.76 30.54 6.32
CA HIS A 714 -0.34 30.60 5.99
C HIS A 714 -0.11 30.91 4.50
N PHE A 715 -0.84 30.26 3.59
CA PHE A 715 -0.76 30.52 2.15
C PHE A 715 -1.21 31.91 1.73
N GLN A 716 -2.29 32.42 2.33
CA GLN A 716 -2.74 33.79 2.11
C GLN A 716 -1.70 34.80 2.61
N ALA A 717 -1.07 34.53 3.75
CA ALA A 717 0.02 35.36 4.28
C ALA A 717 1.28 35.32 3.38
N VAL A 718 1.65 34.15 2.85
CA VAL A 718 2.78 34.00 1.91
C VAL A 718 2.49 34.70 0.57
N ARG A 719 1.31 34.50 -0.02
CA ARG A 719 0.89 35.22 -1.25
C ARG A 719 0.84 36.74 -1.04
N ALA A 720 0.40 37.21 0.12
CA ALA A 720 0.41 38.64 0.46
C ALA A 720 1.84 39.20 0.53
N ARG A 721 2.79 38.45 1.14
CA ARG A 721 4.21 38.84 1.20
C ARG A 721 4.91 38.84 -0.16
N VAL A 722 4.58 37.89 -1.04
CA VAL A 722 5.13 37.84 -2.41
C VAL A 722 4.58 38.97 -3.29
N ARG A 723 3.36 39.46 -3.05
CA ARG A 723 2.81 40.64 -3.75
C ARG A 723 3.33 41.98 -3.25
N GLN A 724 3.97 42.01 -2.07
CA GLN A 724 4.56 43.22 -1.48
C GLN A 724 6.07 43.37 -1.76
N ARG A 725 6.69 42.35 -2.38
CA ARG A 725 8.04 42.42 -2.98
C ARG A 725 7.90 42.55 -4.48
#